data_AF-A0A9P4V348-F1
#
_entry.id   AF-A0A9P4V348-F1
#
_cell.length_a   1.000
_cell.length_b   1.000
_cell.length_c   1.000
_cell.angle_alpha   90.00
_cell.angle_beta   90.00
_cell.angle_gamma   90.00
#
_symmetry.space_group_name_H-M   'P 1'
#
loop_
_entity.id
_entity.type
_entity.pdbx_description
1 polymer ?
#
loop_
_entity_poly.entity_id
_entity_poly.type
_entity_poly.pdbx_seq_one_letter_code
_entity_poly.pdbx_strand_id
1 'polypeptide(L)'
;MADDDALSLHTIAEDADMYAAQEQAPEVPVQSFMPYRDEPDSVAADPLVPYRDDPHAPPSDEPQSPAVPSRQEGRIFKILQGVGKVWAYLGLATSVLVIIVIIVLLLVAFLVGKGKHYNGPKDRFWKVSGSSDYRLELAKLYPPLEDGASEHCQKTWEKSASAMRCHRMILSAAWDNGDPVEIEREYANPYAYQSLICQSQCKRSIESLRIYYACSRRTDRFNMTDYSGYLDRDKVEEGPVHVYQRLLARYDRFCAKPPTKSASEWGTCAADMWMRWGVADGFRQDNMNSLKQFVQATAEKKVLPAKTRRGTITLADGTKETYKVAVPERRVGPGLGDTDCGFCTLDWLERKMRSFEYGQMLDPMDKSPISLPAFDKQLQHALARCGLNGSNTVIGRVHDRWRQLGLWCNTTPCYPNFPIPHESTYSILHGLDANDALLRSLRDWIGRQRKGSVVGRALQVLHDAFLAMPCSPWMSVKTHLTQYVIPSQNVISHLCSDECRNPIDRLQAQHGALLTQAQGESKWTNGESEAGIFWAWDQSREVLEQVCKRTNPRDVVRQWTSFCAPGYAALHRAEWIFAKEPPPKSEVLSAFAERIDAFFDWDEKYGGKKDKEEGWEDWRPRQLAQSACNTCAGELLVGHHLDWKDRVDEFLDDDDIDGHEYVRVAKKYIRFCWEASGREYSEQIWQMYWEKMGLNRYD
;
A
#
# COMPACT_ATOMS: atom_id res chain seq x y z
N MET A 1 9.41 -55.85 29.26
CA MET A 1 10.82 -56.07 29.65
C MET A 1 11.58 -54.85 29.17
N ALA A 2 12.17 -54.17 30.15
CA ALA A 2 12.89 -52.92 30.02
C ALA A 2 14.26 -53.14 29.36
N ASP A 3 14.81 -52.04 28.84
CA ASP A 3 16.17 -51.51 29.09
C ASP A 3 16.50 -50.56 27.92
N ASP A 4 16.44 -49.26 28.14
CA ASP A 4 17.52 -48.39 28.67
C ASP A 4 18.71 -48.28 27.72
N ASP A 5 18.74 -47.19 26.93
CA ASP A 5 19.96 -46.66 26.33
C ASP A 5 20.03 -45.16 26.60
N ALA A 6 20.74 -44.85 27.69
CA ALA A 6 21.17 -43.52 28.08
C ALA A 6 22.50 -43.21 27.37
N LEU A 7 22.52 -42.18 26.52
CA LEU A 7 23.75 -41.69 25.89
C LEU A 7 24.22 -40.38 26.52
N SER A 8 25.24 -40.57 27.36
CA SER A 8 26.22 -39.67 27.95
C SER A 8 26.35 -38.25 27.39
N LEU A 9 26.19 -37.27 28.28
CA LEU A 9 26.76 -35.92 28.22
C LEU A 9 28.25 -35.94 28.66
N HIS A 10 28.98 -34.90 28.24
CA HIS A 10 30.43 -34.63 28.39
C HIS A 10 31.27 -35.35 27.32
N THR A 11 32.03 -34.72 26.43
CA THR A 11 32.93 -33.56 26.52
C THR A 11 33.24 -33.18 25.04
N ILE A 12 33.21 -31.93 24.61
CA ILE A 12 34.39 -31.14 24.24
C ILE A 12 33.92 -29.67 24.27
N ALA A 13 34.30 -29.00 25.35
CA ALA A 13 34.49 -27.57 25.38
C ALA A 13 35.92 -27.34 24.88
N GLU A 14 36.06 -26.76 23.69
CA GLU A 14 37.28 -26.15 23.14
C GLU A 14 36.96 -25.72 21.70
N ASP A 15 36.28 -24.57 21.56
CA ASP A 15 36.24 -23.74 20.34
C ASP A 15 35.56 -22.38 20.62
N ALA A 16 35.73 -21.88 21.85
CA ALA A 16 35.45 -20.50 22.21
C ALA A 16 36.78 -19.75 22.12
N ASP A 17 37.07 -19.13 20.96
CA ASP A 17 37.89 -17.90 20.81
C ASP A 17 38.37 -17.70 19.36
N MET A 18 37.44 -17.50 18.41
CA MET A 18 37.84 -17.14 17.04
C MET A 18 36.93 -16.15 16.29
N TYR A 19 36.10 -15.36 17.00
CA TYR A 19 35.29 -14.30 16.39
C TYR A 19 35.42 -12.92 17.07
N ALA A 20 36.48 -12.70 17.83
CA ALA A 20 36.80 -11.39 18.41
C ALA A 20 37.89 -10.65 17.61
N ALA A 21 37.67 -10.39 16.31
CA ALA A 21 38.44 -9.42 15.53
C ALA A 21 37.87 -9.19 14.12
N GLN A 22 36.83 -8.36 13.98
CA GLN A 22 36.65 -7.50 12.80
C GLN A 22 35.52 -6.48 13.04
N GLU A 23 35.74 -5.59 14.02
CA GLU A 23 35.10 -4.28 14.02
C GLU A 23 35.98 -3.32 13.23
N GLN A 24 35.53 -2.93 12.03
CA GLN A 24 35.85 -1.64 11.43
C GLN A 24 34.82 -1.37 10.32
N ALA A 25 33.67 -0.86 10.73
CA ALA A 25 32.74 -0.20 9.82
C ALA A 25 33.32 1.19 9.45
N PRO A 26 33.28 1.61 8.18
CA PRO A 26 33.70 2.96 7.80
C PRO A 26 32.74 4.00 8.39
N GLU A 27 33.30 4.96 9.12
CA GLU A 27 32.59 6.16 9.59
C GLU A 27 31.99 6.91 8.40
N VAL A 28 30.67 6.84 8.26
CA VAL A 28 29.91 7.73 7.40
C VAL A 28 29.66 9.02 8.19
N PRO A 29 30.01 10.22 7.67
CA PRO A 29 29.82 11.45 8.41
C PRO A 29 28.33 11.71 8.65
N VAL A 30 27.96 11.71 9.93
CA VAL A 30 26.62 12.08 10.41
C VAL A 30 26.41 13.57 10.14
N GLN A 31 25.64 13.90 9.09
CA GLN A 31 25.04 15.22 8.96
C GLN A 31 24.00 15.39 10.06
N SER A 32 24.42 16.05 11.14
CA SER A 32 23.59 16.57 12.21
C SER A 32 22.54 17.54 11.64
N PHE A 33 21.30 17.10 11.50
CA PHE A 33 20.17 17.99 11.33
C PHE A 33 19.76 18.51 12.71
N MET A 34 20.03 19.80 12.96
CA MET A 34 19.57 20.48 14.17
C MET A 34 18.04 20.37 14.30
N PRO A 35 17.50 20.11 15.51
CA PRO A 35 16.07 20.17 15.75
C PRO A 35 15.59 21.63 15.66
N TYR A 36 14.60 21.84 14.79
CA TYR A 36 13.86 23.09 14.63
C TYR A 36 13.26 23.53 15.98
N ARG A 37 13.59 24.76 16.42
CA ARG A 37 13.19 25.35 17.70
C ARG A 37 12.44 26.66 17.41
N ASP A 38 11.12 26.65 17.61
CA ASP A 38 10.30 27.85 17.60
C ASP A 38 10.04 28.30 19.04
N GLU A 39 10.72 29.35 19.51
CA GLU A 39 10.17 30.26 20.52
C GLU A 39 10.55 31.73 20.19
N PRO A 40 9.61 32.68 20.37
CA PRO A 40 9.83 34.11 20.18
C PRO A 40 10.11 34.88 21.49
N ASP A 41 10.72 36.07 21.32
CA ASP A 41 10.86 37.22 22.24
C ASP A 41 11.88 37.09 23.42
N SER A 42 12.69 38.08 23.84
CA SER A 42 13.05 39.44 23.40
C SER A 42 14.13 40.03 24.37
N VAL A 43 14.96 40.98 23.87
CA VAL A 43 15.81 42.02 24.57
C VAL A 43 16.94 41.53 25.52
N ALA A 44 18.19 42.03 25.56
CA ALA A 44 18.80 43.34 25.25
C ALA A 44 20.34 43.24 25.11
N ALA A 45 20.94 44.19 24.36
CA ALA A 45 22.18 44.96 24.61
C ALA A 45 23.48 44.22 25.06
N ASP A 46 24.69 44.41 24.55
CA ASP A 46 25.34 45.29 23.56
C ASP A 46 26.83 44.77 23.47
N PRO A 47 27.86 45.51 22.99
CA PRO A 47 28.54 45.35 21.70
C PRO A 47 29.98 44.77 21.79
N LEU A 48 30.61 44.51 20.62
CA LEU A 48 31.98 44.92 20.19
C LEU A 48 32.77 43.91 19.30
N VAL A 49 33.04 44.40 18.06
CA VAL A 49 34.25 44.30 17.17
C VAL A 49 34.83 42.93 16.70
N PRO A 50 35.56 42.92 15.55
CA PRO A 50 35.61 41.79 14.62
C PRO A 50 36.97 41.08 14.59
N TYR A 51 36.98 39.82 14.15
CA TYR A 51 38.21 39.14 13.77
C TYR A 51 38.15 38.69 12.31
N ARG A 52 39.21 39.01 11.59
CA ARG A 52 39.47 38.83 10.16
C ARG A 52 40.72 37.95 10.09
N ASP A 53 40.75 36.96 9.22
CA ASP A 53 42.00 36.44 8.64
C ASP A 53 41.70 35.85 7.26
N ASP A 54 42.19 36.55 6.24
CA ASP A 54 42.37 36.05 4.87
C ASP A 54 43.89 35.93 4.65
N PRO A 55 44.43 34.73 4.41
CA PRO A 55 45.86 34.48 4.47
C PRO A 55 46.49 34.48 3.07
N HIS A 56 46.44 35.57 2.29
CA HIS A 56 47.31 35.71 1.10
C HIS A 56 47.63 37.18 0.78
N ALA A 57 48.65 37.72 1.42
CA ALA A 57 49.36 38.91 0.95
C ALA A 57 50.67 38.52 0.25
N PRO A 58 51.06 39.18 -0.86
CA PRO A 58 52.46 39.28 -1.25
C PRO A 58 53.13 40.55 -0.66
N PRO A 59 54.46 40.51 -0.40
CA PRO A 59 55.15 41.46 0.46
C PRO A 59 55.99 42.52 -0.29
N SER A 60 56.35 43.56 0.46
CA SER A 60 57.68 44.21 0.58
C SER A 60 57.53 45.74 0.58
N ASP A 61 57.75 46.42 1.71
CA ASP A 61 59.02 46.73 2.43
C ASP A 61 59.40 48.20 2.15
N GLU A 62 59.05 49.05 3.12
CA GLU A 62 59.85 50.07 3.85
C GLU A 62 61.02 50.84 3.14
N PRO A 63 61.59 51.95 3.69
CA PRO A 63 61.41 52.54 5.05
C PRO A 63 61.36 54.10 5.17
N GLN A 64 60.95 54.53 6.37
CA GLN A 64 61.49 55.62 7.22
C GLN A 64 61.38 57.13 6.86
N SER A 65 60.52 57.82 7.66
CA SER A 65 60.82 58.92 8.63
C SER A 65 61.62 60.18 8.23
N PRO A 66 61.56 61.29 9.01
CA PRO A 66 60.52 61.78 9.92
C PRO A 66 60.26 63.32 9.82
N ALA A 67 59.35 63.80 10.70
CA ALA A 67 59.24 65.15 11.27
C ALA A 67 58.59 66.29 10.43
N VAL A 68 57.36 66.65 10.83
CA VAL A 68 56.88 67.97 11.35
C VAL A 68 57.61 69.24 10.83
N PRO A 69 57.00 70.41 10.52
CA PRO A 69 55.65 70.94 10.85
C PRO A 69 54.93 71.78 9.74
N SER A 70 53.75 72.31 10.11
CA SER A 70 53.26 73.69 9.83
C SER A 70 52.50 74.03 8.54
N ARG A 71 51.27 74.54 8.77
CA ARG A 71 50.51 75.60 8.06
C ARG A 71 50.51 75.59 6.52
N GLN A 72 49.32 75.37 5.96
CA GLN A 72 48.80 76.25 4.90
C GLN A 72 47.25 76.20 4.87
N GLU A 73 46.63 77.08 5.65
CA GLU A 73 45.29 77.59 5.34
C GLU A 73 45.40 78.52 4.13
N GLY A 74 44.52 78.36 3.14
CA GLY A 74 44.47 79.33 2.06
C GLY A 74 43.61 78.97 0.85
N ARG A 75 42.30 79.22 0.97
CA ARG A 75 41.44 79.70 -0.14
C ARG A 75 41.08 78.75 -1.28
N ILE A 76 40.31 77.68 -1.03
CA ILE A 76 39.37 77.13 -2.05
C ILE A 76 38.08 76.63 -1.38
N PHE A 77 37.42 77.44 -0.55
CA PHE A 77 36.20 77.00 0.17
C PHE A 77 35.07 78.04 0.20
N LYS A 78 34.81 78.71 -0.92
CA LYS A 78 33.64 79.64 -1.03
C LYS A 78 32.77 79.51 -2.28
N ILE A 79 33.02 78.54 -3.17
CA ILE A 79 32.14 78.31 -4.34
C ILE A 79 31.37 76.96 -4.26
N LEU A 80 31.75 76.03 -3.36
CA LEU A 80 31.10 74.72 -3.25
C LEU A 80 29.89 74.62 -2.27
N GLN A 81 29.49 75.70 -1.60
CA GLN A 81 28.37 75.65 -0.63
C GLN A 81 26.97 75.80 -1.26
N GLY A 82 26.86 76.17 -2.54
CA GLY A 82 25.57 76.29 -3.23
C GLY A 82 25.08 74.98 -3.87
N VAL A 83 25.99 74.08 -4.27
CA VAL A 83 25.65 72.85 -5.02
C VAL A 83 25.32 71.69 -4.08
N GLY A 84 25.88 71.68 -2.86
CA GLY A 84 25.67 70.59 -1.89
C GLY A 84 24.24 70.44 -1.37
N LYS A 85 23.47 71.54 -1.27
CA LYS A 85 22.07 71.47 -0.82
C LYS A 85 21.16 70.84 -1.89
N VAL A 86 21.36 71.16 -3.16
CA VAL A 86 20.59 70.57 -4.26
C VAL A 86 20.89 69.07 -4.39
N TRP A 87 22.16 68.67 -4.26
CA TRP A 87 22.55 67.25 -4.28
C TRP A 87 22.06 66.47 -3.06
N ALA A 88 21.99 67.08 -1.87
CA ALA A 88 21.40 66.44 -0.69
C ALA A 88 19.89 66.21 -0.86
N TYR A 89 19.15 67.18 -1.41
CA TYR A 89 17.72 67.01 -1.72
C TYR A 89 17.49 66.01 -2.85
N LEU A 90 18.33 66.00 -3.89
CA LEU A 90 18.25 65.00 -4.96
C LEU A 90 18.55 63.59 -4.45
N GLY A 91 19.58 63.43 -3.60
CA GLY A 91 19.93 62.14 -2.97
C GLY A 91 18.86 61.62 -2.02
N LEU A 92 18.18 62.52 -1.29
CA LEU A 92 17.07 62.15 -0.43
C LEU A 92 15.82 61.80 -1.24
N ALA A 93 15.54 62.52 -2.33
CA ALA A 93 14.46 62.19 -3.24
C ALA A 93 14.68 60.85 -3.95
N THR A 94 15.90 60.56 -4.42
CA THR A 94 16.21 59.28 -5.08
C THR A 94 16.20 58.10 -4.11
N SER A 95 16.70 58.26 -2.88
CA SER A 95 16.63 57.20 -1.86
C SER A 95 15.19 56.88 -1.44
N VAL A 96 14.33 57.90 -1.28
CA VAL A 96 12.89 57.68 -1.03
C VAL A 96 12.23 56.96 -2.21
N LEU A 97 12.58 57.32 -3.45
CA LEU A 97 12.02 56.69 -4.64
C LEU A 97 12.48 55.22 -4.78
N VAL A 98 13.74 54.91 -4.44
CA VAL A 98 14.25 53.54 -4.38
C VAL A 98 13.54 52.72 -3.30
N ILE A 99 13.32 53.28 -2.11
CA ILE A 99 12.57 52.61 -1.03
C ILE A 99 11.14 52.33 -1.48
N ILE A 100 10.47 53.30 -2.12
CA ILE A 100 9.13 53.12 -2.67
C ILE A 100 9.11 52.01 -3.73
N VAL A 101 10.08 51.98 -4.65
CA VAL A 101 10.20 50.92 -5.66
C VAL A 101 10.41 49.55 -5.02
N ILE A 102 11.24 49.44 -3.98
CA ILE A 102 11.45 48.19 -3.24
C ILE A 102 10.15 47.76 -2.54
N ILE A 103 9.44 48.68 -1.89
CA ILE A 103 8.15 48.39 -1.24
C ILE A 103 7.10 47.96 -2.28
N VAL A 104 7.05 48.61 -3.45
CA VAL A 104 6.15 48.24 -4.54
C VAL A 104 6.53 46.87 -5.11
N LEU A 105 7.81 46.57 -5.30
CA LEU A 105 8.27 45.26 -5.75
C LEU A 105 7.97 44.16 -4.72
N LEU A 106 8.13 44.43 -3.43
CA LEU A 106 7.76 43.51 -2.35
C LEU A 106 6.24 43.32 -2.28
N LEU A 107 5.45 44.38 -2.45
CA LEU A 107 3.99 44.28 -2.52
C LEU A 107 3.54 43.50 -3.76
N VAL A 108 4.14 43.72 -4.92
CA VAL A 108 3.85 42.96 -6.14
C VAL A 108 4.27 41.51 -5.98
N ALA A 109 5.46 41.22 -5.43
CA ALA A 109 5.89 39.86 -5.15
C ALA A 109 4.98 39.16 -4.12
N PHE A 110 4.49 39.89 -3.12
CA PHE A 110 3.57 39.37 -2.10
C PHE A 110 2.15 39.15 -2.65
N LEU A 111 1.65 40.05 -3.52
CA LEU A 111 0.36 39.93 -4.18
C LEU A 111 0.37 38.81 -5.24
N VAL A 112 1.43 38.71 -6.04
CA VAL A 112 1.63 37.64 -7.02
C VAL A 112 1.90 36.30 -6.33
N GLY A 113 2.64 36.30 -5.21
CA GLY A 113 2.89 35.13 -4.38
C GLY A 113 1.63 34.58 -3.71
N LYS A 114 0.76 35.46 -3.18
CA LYS A 114 -0.56 35.06 -2.64
C LYS A 114 -1.54 34.62 -3.74
N GLY A 115 -1.47 35.20 -4.94
CA GLY A 115 -2.33 34.86 -6.08
C GLY A 115 -2.11 33.47 -6.67
N LYS A 116 -0.93 32.87 -6.47
CA LYS A 116 -0.62 31.51 -6.96
C LYS A 116 -1.30 30.39 -6.16
N HIS A 117 -1.72 30.64 -4.92
CA HIS A 117 -2.38 29.61 -4.08
C HIS A 117 -3.88 29.44 -4.32
N TYR A 118 -4.53 30.31 -5.10
CA TYR A 118 -6.00 30.30 -5.29
C TYR A 118 -6.47 30.06 -6.74
N ASN A 119 -5.53 29.80 -7.66
CA ASN A 119 -5.80 29.60 -9.08
C ASN A 119 -5.07 28.38 -9.66
N GLY A 120 -4.84 27.37 -8.83
CA GLY A 120 -4.25 26.11 -9.28
C GLY A 120 -5.18 25.33 -10.22
N PRO A 121 -4.66 24.37 -11.00
CA PRO A 121 -5.47 23.49 -11.84
C PRO A 121 -6.62 22.84 -11.05
N LYS A 122 -6.35 22.35 -9.83
CA LYS A 122 -7.36 21.74 -8.94
C LYS A 122 -8.53 22.68 -8.64
N ASP A 123 -8.29 23.96 -8.34
CA ASP A 123 -9.35 24.93 -8.06
C ASP A 123 -10.22 25.23 -9.29
N ARG A 124 -9.62 25.21 -10.49
CA ARG A 124 -10.37 25.37 -11.75
C ARG A 124 -11.27 24.17 -12.00
N PHE A 125 -10.74 22.95 -11.88
CA PHE A 125 -11.54 21.73 -12.03
C PHE A 125 -12.66 21.64 -10.99
N TRP A 126 -12.37 22.01 -9.75
CA TRP A 126 -13.37 22.08 -8.68
C TRP A 126 -14.55 23.00 -9.04
N LYS A 127 -14.27 24.17 -9.62
CA LYS A 127 -15.31 25.10 -10.08
C LYS A 127 -16.07 24.58 -11.29
N VAL A 128 -15.37 23.98 -12.27
CA VAL A 128 -15.96 23.45 -13.51
C VAL A 128 -16.84 22.23 -13.24
N SER A 129 -16.47 21.39 -12.27
CA SER A 129 -17.28 20.24 -11.90
C SER A 129 -18.60 20.63 -11.24
N GLY A 130 -18.77 21.87 -10.79
CA GLY A 130 -19.93 22.31 -10.02
C GLY A 130 -19.98 21.70 -8.62
N SER A 131 -18.89 21.08 -8.16
CA SER A 131 -18.82 20.48 -6.83
C SER A 131 -18.73 21.56 -5.76
N SER A 132 -19.36 21.32 -4.63
CA SER A 132 -19.17 22.09 -3.41
C SER A 132 -19.00 21.15 -2.22
N ASP A 133 -18.49 21.66 -1.10
CA ASP A 133 -18.51 20.88 0.14
C ASP A 133 -19.95 20.44 0.44
N TYR A 134 -20.13 19.17 0.80
CA TYR A 134 -21.42 18.50 1.01
C TYR A 134 -22.30 18.31 -0.24
N ARG A 135 -21.75 18.56 -1.43
CA ARG A 135 -22.37 18.24 -2.72
C ARG A 135 -21.28 17.96 -3.76
N LEU A 136 -20.69 16.77 -3.68
CA LEU A 136 -19.62 16.34 -4.57
C LEU A 136 -20.23 15.70 -5.83
N GLU A 137 -19.93 16.27 -6.99
CA GLU A 137 -20.31 15.71 -8.30
C GLU A 137 -19.19 14.77 -8.79
N LEU A 138 -19.10 13.58 -8.21
CA LEU A 138 -18.01 12.62 -8.47
C LEU A 138 -17.90 12.28 -9.96
N ALA A 139 -19.01 12.11 -10.67
CA ALA A 139 -19.01 11.81 -12.10
C ALA A 139 -18.30 12.88 -12.96
N LYS A 140 -18.18 14.12 -12.46
CA LYS A 140 -17.44 15.21 -13.13
C LYS A 140 -16.04 15.43 -12.56
N LEU A 141 -15.78 14.92 -11.35
CA LEU A 141 -14.45 14.98 -10.72
C LEU A 141 -13.54 13.84 -11.22
N TYR A 142 -14.12 12.69 -11.53
CA TYR A 142 -13.44 11.51 -12.05
C TYR A 142 -13.40 11.49 -13.59
N PRO A 143 -12.48 10.71 -14.20
CA PRO A 143 -12.49 10.48 -15.63
C PRO A 143 -13.79 9.80 -16.11
N PRO A 144 -14.14 9.93 -17.41
CA PRO A 144 -15.22 9.16 -17.99
C PRO A 144 -14.90 7.66 -17.97
N LEU A 145 -15.93 6.81 -18.08
CA LEU A 145 -15.74 5.37 -18.23
C LEU A 145 -15.20 5.02 -19.62
N GLU A 146 -14.47 3.91 -19.72
CA GLU A 146 -14.04 3.37 -21.01
C GLU A 146 -15.23 2.91 -21.87
N ASP A 147 -15.04 2.86 -23.19
CA ASP A 147 -16.07 2.42 -24.14
C ASP A 147 -16.55 0.97 -23.88
N GLY A 148 -15.72 0.14 -23.25
CA GLY A 148 -16.04 -1.23 -22.85
C GLY A 148 -16.83 -1.37 -21.54
N ALA A 149 -17.10 -0.26 -20.84
CA ALA A 149 -17.92 -0.28 -19.63
C ALA A 149 -19.39 -0.57 -19.98
N SER A 150 -20.08 -1.30 -19.10
CA SER A 150 -21.48 -1.63 -19.29
C SER A 150 -22.37 -0.39 -19.23
N GLU A 151 -23.37 -0.32 -20.10
CA GLU A 151 -24.36 0.77 -20.12
C GLU A 151 -25.06 0.92 -18.74
N HIS A 152 -25.31 -0.20 -18.07
CA HIS A 152 -25.89 -0.19 -16.73
C HIS A 152 -24.97 0.47 -15.70
N CYS A 153 -23.67 0.21 -15.76
CA CYS A 153 -22.68 0.88 -14.93
C CYS A 153 -22.62 2.38 -15.24
N GLN A 154 -22.52 2.77 -16.51
CA GLN A 154 -22.43 4.17 -16.94
C GLN A 154 -23.61 5.00 -16.40
N LYS A 155 -24.85 4.55 -16.65
CA LYS A 155 -26.06 5.23 -16.16
C LYS A 155 -26.10 5.31 -14.63
N THR A 156 -25.66 4.25 -13.95
CA THR A 156 -25.66 4.21 -12.48
C THR A 156 -24.59 5.14 -11.91
N TRP A 157 -23.41 5.18 -12.50
CA TRP A 157 -22.33 6.09 -12.11
C TRP A 157 -22.75 7.56 -12.25
N GLU A 158 -23.26 7.95 -13.42
CA GLU A 158 -23.72 9.32 -13.66
C GLU A 158 -24.84 9.73 -12.70
N LYS A 159 -25.80 8.82 -12.44
CA LYS A 159 -26.93 9.10 -11.56
C LYS A 159 -26.54 9.15 -10.09
N SER A 160 -25.93 8.08 -9.58
CA SER A 160 -25.66 7.92 -8.15
C SER A 160 -24.50 8.78 -7.67
N ALA A 161 -23.52 9.06 -8.53
CA ALA A 161 -22.32 9.82 -8.18
C ALA A 161 -22.47 11.34 -8.41
N SER A 162 -23.69 11.82 -8.69
CA SER A 162 -23.98 13.22 -9.02
C SER A 162 -24.04 14.17 -7.82
N ALA A 163 -24.29 13.68 -6.60
CA ALA A 163 -24.49 14.56 -5.44
C ALA A 163 -24.17 13.87 -4.11
N MET A 164 -22.90 13.53 -3.88
CA MET A 164 -22.46 12.94 -2.61
C MET A 164 -22.38 14.00 -1.50
N ARG A 165 -22.97 13.70 -0.33
CA ARG A 165 -23.11 14.63 0.80
C ARG A 165 -21.93 14.54 1.78
N CYS A 166 -20.72 14.68 1.25
CA CYS A 166 -19.50 14.67 2.04
C CYS A 166 -18.70 15.96 1.83
N HIS A 167 -17.88 16.33 2.81
CA HIS A 167 -16.88 17.37 2.66
C HIS A 167 -15.78 16.92 1.69
N ARG A 168 -15.23 17.82 0.85
CA ARG A 168 -14.28 17.47 -0.24
C ARG A 168 -13.03 16.75 0.21
N MET A 169 -12.60 16.97 1.45
CA MET A 169 -11.42 16.34 2.01
C MET A 169 -11.56 14.81 2.07
N ILE A 170 -12.78 14.25 2.03
CA ILE A 170 -12.96 12.80 1.84
C ILE A 170 -12.32 12.26 0.55
N LEU A 171 -11.98 13.12 -0.42
CA LEU A 171 -11.31 12.75 -1.67
C LEU A 171 -9.78 12.79 -1.55
N SER A 172 -9.23 13.22 -0.41
CA SER A 172 -7.80 13.39 -0.21
C SER A 172 -7.10 12.03 -0.05
N ALA A 173 -6.29 11.66 -1.04
CA ALA A 173 -5.48 10.43 -0.99
C ALA A 173 -4.33 10.53 0.03
N ALA A 174 -3.99 11.74 0.51
CA ALA A 174 -2.95 11.95 1.52
C ALA A 174 -3.12 11.12 2.80
N TRP A 175 -4.34 10.72 3.15
CA TRP A 175 -4.59 9.88 4.32
C TRP A 175 -4.29 8.42 4.09
N ASP A 176 -4.41 7.96 2.84
CA ASP A 176 -4.49 6.53 2.54
C ASP A 176 -3.20 5.82 2.98
N ASN A 177 -2.06 6.38 2.60
CA ASN A 177 -0.71 5.88 2.86
C ASN A 177 -0.16 6.22 4.26
N GLY A 178 -0.84 7.09 5.01
CA GLY A 178 -0.39 7.53 6.32
C GLY A 178 0.89 8.38 6.31
N ASP A 179 1.20 9.06 5.20
CA ASP A 179 2.35 9.95 5.11
C ASP A 179 2.02 11.36 5.63
N PRO A 180 2.57 11.80 6.78
CA PRO A 180 2.31 13.13 7.32
C PRO A 180 2.83 14.25 6.42
N VAL A 181 3.89 14.02 5.64
CA VAL A 181 4.43 15.04 4.72
C VAL A 181 3.39 15.34 3.64
N GLU A 182 2.74 14.29 3.13
CA GLU A 182 1.66 14.42 2.15
C GLU A 182 0.45 15.15 2.76
N ILE A 183 0.10 14.86 4.00
CA ILE A 183 -1.00 15.51 4.72
C ILE A 183 -0.75 16.99 4.96
N GLU A 184 0.48 17.35 5.36
CA GLU A 184 0.86 18.75 5.54
C GLU A 184 0.83 19.50 4.21
N ARG A 185 1.35 18.87 3.13
CA ARG A 185 1.35 19.43 1.77
C ARG A 185 -0.05 19.65 1.22
N GLU A 186 -0.99 18.73 1.47
CA GLU A 186 -2.37 18.80 1.02
C GLU A 186 -3.29 19.54 2.00
N TYR A 187 -2.73 20.06 3.11
CA TYR A 187 -3.48 20.71 4.20
C TYR A 187 -4.62 19.83 4.74
N ALA A 188 -4.45 18.51 4.74
CA ALA A 188 -5.49 17.52 5.03
C ALA A 188 -5.45 17.06 6.50
N ASN A 189 -5.34 17.99 7.46
CA ASN A 189 -5.15 17.65 8.87
C ASN A 189 -6.32 16.80 9.46
N PRO A 190 -6.07 15.56 9.94
CA PRO A 190 -7.14 14.68 10.42
C PRO A 190 -7.98 15.24 11.56
N TYR A 191 -7.35 15.88 12.55
CA TYR A 191 -8.07 16.50 13.66
C TYR A 191 -8.99 17.63 13.17
N ALA A 192 -8.55 18.38 12.17
CA ALA A 192 -9.20 19.59 11.74
C ALA A 192 -10.45 19.33 10.88
N TYR A 193 -10.47 18.21 10.15
CA TYR A 193 -11.59 17.83 9.26
C TYR A 193 -12.51 16.74 9.83
N GLN A 194 -12.22 16.15 10.99
CA GLN A 194 -13.03 15.07 11.55
C GLN A 194 -14.52 15.43 11.71
N SER A 195 -14.85 16.62 12.21
CA SER A 195 -16.24 17.04 12.43
C SER A 195 -16.98 17.34 11.13
N LEU A 196 -16.23 17.70 10.09
CA LEU A 196 -16.75 18.01 8.77
C LEU A 196 -17.03 16.73 7.97
N ILE A 197 -16.25 15.68 8.17
CA ILE A 197 -16.34 14.42 7.41
C ILE A 197 -17.18 13.39 8.12
N CYS A 198 -17.00 13.22 9.44
CA CYS A 198 -17.62 12.16 10.24
C CYS A 198 -19.09 12.44 10.60
N GLN A 199 -19.83 12.94 9.61
CA GLN A 199 -21.25 13.15 9.64
C GLN A 199 -21.96 11.92 9.10
N SER A 200 -23.06 11.51 9.74
CA SER A 200 -23.86 10.36 9.30
C SER A 200 -24.38 10.49 7.87
N GLN A 201 -24.59 11.71 7.38
CA GLN A 201 -25.00 11.97 6.00
C GLN A 201 -23.92 11.58 4.98
N CYS A 202 -22.64 11.74 5.33
CA CYS A 202 -21.54 11.37 4.45
C CYS A 202 -21.50 9.86 4.26
N LYS A 203 -21.48 9.08 5.35
CA LYS A 203 -21.53 7.60 5.29
C LYS A 203 -22.71 7.10 4.47
N ARG A 204 -23.92 7.58 4.77
CA ARG A 204 -25.14 7.19 4.04
C ARG A 204 -25.05 7.54 2.56
N SER A 205 -24.44 8.68 2.21
CA SER A 205 -24.28 9.07 0.81
C SER A 205 -23.30 8.17 0.06
N ILE A 206 -22.20 7.75 0.70
CA ILE A 206 -21.25 6.77 0.15
C ILE A 206 -21.97 5.42 -0.04
N GLU A 207 -22.65 4.92 0.98
CA GLU A 207 -23.44 3.67 0.94
C GLU A 207 -24.55 3.71 -0.13
N SER A 208 -25.14 4.89 -0.37
CA SER A 208 -26.20 5.08 -1.35
C SER A 208 -25.73 5.05 -2.80
N LEU A 209 -24.41 5.07 -3.06
CA LEU A 209 -23.88 5.01 -4.42
C LEU A 209 -24.39 3.76 -5.16
N ARG A 210 -24.58 2.63 -4.44
CA ARG A 210 -25.11 1.35 -4.97
C ARG A 210 -24.41 0.85 -6.24
N ILE A 211 -23.19 1.33 -6.47
CA ILE A 211 -22.39 1.06 -7.67
C ILE A 211 -22.02 -0.42 -7.76
N TYR A 212 -21.90 -1.10 -6.61
CA TYR A 212 -21.47 -2.48 -6.53
C TYR A 212 -22.25 -3.45 -7.44
N TYR A 213 -23.57 -3.26 -7.54
CA TYR A 213 -24.43 -4.14 -8.35
C TYR A 213 -24.43 -3.78 -9.84
N ALA A 214 -24.20 -2.51 -10.16
CA ALA A 214 -24.27 -2.02 -11.53
C ALA A 214 -22.93 -2.10 -12.27
N CYS A 215 -21.83 -1.95 -11.54
CA CYS A 215 -20.46 -1.88 -12.06
C CYS A 215 -19.64 -3.08 -11.61
N SER A 216 -20.22 -4.28 -11.63
CA SER A 216 -19.56 -5.49 -11.13
C SER A 216 -18.57 -6.09 -12.12
N ARG A 217 -18.46 -5.54 -13.35
CA ARG A 217 -17.54 -6.08 -14.36
C ARG A 217 -16.18 -5.43 -14.25
N ARG A 218 -15.13 -6.22 -14.42
CA ARG A 218 -13.74 -5.74 -14.50
C ARG A 218 -13.51 -4.69 -15.59
N THR A 219 -14.32 -4.71 -16.65
CA THR A 219 -14.27 -3.73 -17.75
C THR A 219 -15.01 -2.42 -17.42
N ASP A 220 -15.72 -2.33 -16.30
CA ASP A 220 -16.39 -1.12 -15.82
C ASP A 220 -15.37 -0.17 -15.15
N ARG A 221 -14.41 0.34 -15.95
CA ARG A 221 -13.25 1.12 -15.49
C ARG A 221 -13.14 2.49 -16.15
N PHE A 222 -12.35 3.39 -15.55
CA PHE A 222 -12.17 4.75 -16.05
C PHE A 222 -11.15 4.85 -17.18
N ASN A 223 -11.42 5.72 -18.15
CA ASN A 223 -10.49 6.07 -19.21
C ASN A 223 -9.50 7.13 -18.72
N MET A 224 -8.26 6.69 -18.48
CA MET A 224 -7.18 7.52 -17.94
C MET A 224 -6.34 8.23 -19.02
N THR A 225 -6.62 8.05 -20.31
CA THR A 225 -5.73 8.45 -21.41
C THR A 225 -5.47 9.96 -21.42
N ASP A 226 -6.52 10.76 -21.27
CA ASP A 226 -6.48 12.24 -21.35
C ASP A 226 -6.91 12.93 -20.04
N TYR A 227 -6.94 12.19 -18.92
CA TYR A 227 -7.41 12.74 -17.66
C TYR A 227 -6.42 13.75 -17.08
N SER A 228 -6.90 14.96 -16.83
CA SER A 228 -6.14 16.06 -16.22
C SER A 228 -6.90 16.74 -15.08
N GLY A 229 -7.85 16.04 -14.44
CA GLY A 229 -8.86 16.62 -13.56
C GLY A 229 -8.41 17.04 -12.16
N TYR A 230 -9.37 17.06 -11.21
CA TYR A 230 -9.15 17.48 -9.82
C TYR A 230 -8.21 16.53 -9.06
N LEU A 231 -8.28 15.24 -9.35
CA LEU A 231 -7.50 14.20 -8.70
C LEU A 231 -6.16 14.03 -9.41
N ASP A 232 -5.12 13.68 -8.65
CA ASP A 232 -3.82 13.36 -9.24
C ASP A 232 -3.96 12.06 -10.05
N ARG A 233 -3.56 12.08 -11.33
CA ARG A 233 -3.73 10.95 -12.26
C ARG A 233 -3.25 9.62 -11.68
N ASP A 234 -2.10 9.64 -11.02
CA ASP A 234 -1.44 8.44 -10.47
C ASP A 234 -2.12 7.93 -9.17
N LYS A 235 -3.11 8.66 -8.65
CA LYS A 235 -3.85 8.31 -7.43
C LYS A 235 -5.32 8.03 -7.67
N VAL A 236 -5.82 8.20 -8.90
CA VAL A 236 -7.20 7.92 -9.26
C VAL A 236 -7.47 6.43 -9.16
N GLU A 237 -8.61 6.06 -8.60
CA GLU A 237 -9.08 4.69 -8.58
C GLU A 237 -9.33 4.12 -9.99
N GLU A 238 -9.24 2.80 -10.14
CA GLU A 238 -9.40 2.14 -11.45
C GLU A 238 -10.83 2.26 -12.03
N GLY A 239 -11.86 2.39 -11.19
CA GLY A 239 -13.24 2.46 -11.65
C GLY A 239 -14.24 2.77 -10.52
N PRO A 240 -15.54 2.89 -10.84
CA PRO A 240 -16.59 3.27 -9.90
C PRO A 240 -16.66 2.42 -8.62
N VAL A 241 -16.50 1.09 -8.73
CA VAL A 241 -16.52 0.20 -7.56
C VAL A 241 -15.34 0.50 -6.64
N HIS A 242 -14.16 0.75 -7.20
CA HIS A 242 -12.97 1.10 -6.43
C HIS A 242 -13.12 2.45 -5.75
N VAL A 243 -13.75 3.44 -6.40
CA VAL A 243 -14.10 4.72 -5.75
C VAL A 243 -14.99 4.49 -4.54
N TYR A 244 -16.06 3.71 -4.71
CA TYR A 244 -16.96 3.36 -3.61
C TYR A 244 -16.20 2.67 -2.45
N GLN A 245 -15.39 1.66 -2.76
CA GLN A 245 -14.61 0.91 -1.77
C GLN A 245 -13.62 1.81 -1.03
N ARG A 246 -12.84 2.63 -1.74
CA ARG A 246 -11.85 3.52 -1.13
C ARG A 246 -12.50 4.63 -0.31
N LEU A 247 -13.59 5.25 -0.78
CA LEU A 247 -14.31 6.26 -0.01
C LEU A 247 -14.88 5.67 1.27
N LEU A 248 -15.45 4.46 1.22
CA LEU A 248 -15.98 3.79 2.39
C LEU A 248 -14.86 3.41 3.37
N ALA A 249 -13.77 2.81 2.89
CA ALA A 249 -12.62 2.46 3.72
C ALA A 249 -11.98 3.70 4.38
N ARG A 250 -11.85 4.79 3.62
CA ARG A 250 -11.34 6.07 4.12
C ARG A 250 -12.29 6.66 5.16
N TYR A 251 -13.60 6.66 4.92
CA TYR A 251 -14.59 7.12 5.91
C TYR A 251 -14.51 6.28 7.20
N ASP A 252 -14.60 4.95 7.08
CA ASP A 252 -14.65 4.05 8.22
C ASP A 252 -13.37 4.13 9.06
N ARG A 253 -12.20 4.30 8.42
CA ARG A 253 -10.95 4.51 9.15
C ARG A 253 -10.85 5.91 9.77
N PHE A 254 -11.09 6.95 8.98
CA PHE A 254 -10.97 8.33 9.45
C PHE A 254 -11.93 8.64 10.60
N CYS A 255 -13.12 8.03 10.56
CA CYS A 255 -14.17 8.22 11.54
C CYS A 255 -14.25 7.11 12.61
N ALA A 256 -13.29 6.18 12.62
CA ALA A 256 -13.20 5.15 13.65
C ALA A 256 -13.08 5.80 15.03
N LYS A 257 -13.96 5.42 15.95
CA LYS A 257 -13.95 5.89 17.33
C LYS A 257 -13.48 4.75 18.24
N PRO A 258 -12.66 5.04 19.25
CA PRO A 258 -12.36 4.03 20.27
C PRO A 258 -13.62 3.70 21.09
N PRO A 259 -13.66 2.55 21.77
CA PRO A 259 -14.75 2.17 22.67
C PRO A 259 -15.02 3.26 23.72
N THR A 260 -16.28 3.41 24.16
CA THR A 260 -16.71 4.50 25.07
C THR A 260 -15.88 4.60 26.36
N LYS A 261 -15.39 3.48 26.88
CA LYS A 261 -14.54 3.43 28.08
C LYS A 261 -13.09 3.90 27.85
N SER A 262 -12.69 3.99 26.59
CA SER A 262 -11.36 4.42 26.13
C SER A 262 -11.49 5.59 25.13
N ALA A 263 -12.51 6.43 25.32
CA ALA A 263 -12.85 7.52 24.41
C ALA A 263 -11.61 8.38 24.12
N SER A 264 -11.35 8.68 22.85
CA SER A 264 -10.28 9.59 22.49
C SER A 264 -10.68 11.00 22.91
N GLU A 265 -9.73 11.73 23.48
CA GLU A 265 -9.86 13.16 23.79
C GLU A 265 -10.22 13.99 22.56
N TRP A 266 -9.86 13.49 21.37
CA TRP A 266 -10.10 14.15 20.09
C TRP A 266 -11.16 13.45 19.26
N GLY A 267 -11.95 12.52 19.81
CA GLY A 267 -13.13 11.96 19.16
C GLY A 267 -12.89 10.77 18.22
N THR A 268 -11.89 10.83 17.34
CA THR A 268 -11.55 9.74 16.38
C THR A 268 -10.12 9.25 16.56
N CYS A 269 -9.84 7.99 16.19
CA CYS A 269 -8.49 7.45 16.25
C CYS A 269 -7.53 8.12 15.27
N ALA A 270 -8.00 8.54 14.09
CA ALA A 270 -7.17 9.31 13.16
C ALA A 270 -6.73 10.66 13.74
N ALA A 271 -7.64 11.35 14.42
CA ALA A 271 -7.29 12.58 15.15
C ALA A 271 -6.33 12.30 16.32
N ASP A 272 -6.56 11.22 17.08
CA ASP A 272 -5.71 10.83 18.22
C ASP A 272 -4.26 10.57 17.80
N MET A 273 -4.07 9.75 16.78
CA MET A 273 -2.76 9.42 16.23
C MET A 273 -2.03 10.67 15.70
N TRP A 274 -2.76 11.53 15.00
CA TRP A 274 -2.21 12.78 14.49
C TRP A 274 -1.79 13.75 15.61
N MET A 275 -2.62 13.89 16.64
CA MET A 275 -2.39 14.84 17.72
C MET A 275 -1.29 14.38 18.68
N ARG A 276 -1.23 13.08 19.01
CA ARG A 276 -0.19 12.51 19.88
C ARG A 276 1.15 12.36 19.16
N TRP A 277 1.12 11.80 17.95
CA TRP A 277 2.34 11.29 17.31
C TRP A 277 2.70 12.01 16.00
N GLY A 278 1.80 12.82 15.45
CA GLY A 278 1.96 13.33 14.07
C GLY A 278 1.89 12.20 13.04
N VAL A 279 1.30 11.07 13.42
CA VAL A 279 1.16 9.89 12.58
C VAL A 279 -0.22 9.90 11.97
N ALA A 280 -0.28 9.65 10.66
CA ALA A 280 -1.53 9.52 9.96
C ALA A 280 -2.01 8.08 9.93
N ASP A 281 -3.26 7.91 10.33
CA ASP A 281 -3.90 6.62 10.49
C ASP A 281 -4.73 6.27 9.26
N GLY A 282 -4.02 5.89 8.20
CA GLY A 282 -4.60 5.54 6.90
C GLY A 282 -5.24 4.15 6.85
N PHE A 283 -6.02 3.93 5.78
CA PHE A 283 -6.59 2.61 5.52
C PHE A 283 -5.58 1.65 4.86
N ARG A 284 -4.54 2.14 4.15
CA ARG A 284 -3.48 1.31 3.58
C ARG A 284 -2.51 0.88 4.69
N GLN A 285 -2.76 -0.32 5.23
CA GLN A 285 -2.04 -0.86 6.38
C GLN A 285 -0.65 -1.37 5.99
N ASP A 286 -0.48 -1.79 4.74
CA ASP A 286 0.73 -2.26 4.06
C ASP A 286 1.86 -1.22 3.95
N ASN A 287 1.58 0.06 4.18
CA ASN A 287 2.61 1.10 4.18
C ASN A 287 3.28 1.28 5.56
N MET A 288 4.62 1.26 5.61
CA MET A 288 5.41 1.38 6.86
C MET A 288 5.92 2.80 7.18
N ASN A 289 5.64 3.80 6.34
CA ASN A 289 6.09 5.19 6.50
C ASN A 289 5.81 5.74 7.91
N SER A 290 4.58 5.52 8.39
CA SER A 290 4.11 5.98 9.69
C SER A 290 4.79 5.30 10.89
N LEU A 291 5.24 4.05 10.75
CA LEU A 291 5.88 3.32 11.84
C LEU A 291 7.22 3.94 12.19
N LYS A 292 8.02 4.27 11.18
CA LYS A 292 9.31 4.93 11.38
C LYS A 292 9.16 6.24 12.16
N GLN A 293 8.15 7.02 11.83
CA GLN A 293 7.86 8.29 12.52
C GLN A 293 7.45 8.07 13.97
N PHE A 294 6.62 7.06 14.25
CA PHE A 294 6.30 6.69 15.63
C PHE A 294 7.56 6.30 16.41
N VAL A 295 8.40 5.43 15.83
CA VAL A 295 9.66 4.97 16.44
C VAL A 295 10.63 6.14 16.66
N GLN A 296 10.72 7.08 15.72
CA GLN A 296 11.55 8.27 15.86
C GLN A 296 11.00 9.25 16.90
N ALA A 297 9.68 9.48 16.91
CA ALA A 297 9.01 10.36 17.88
C ALA A 297 9.14 9.86 19.33
N THR A 298 9.38 8.56 19.50
CA THR A 298 9.51 7.89 20.80
C THR A 298 10.92 7.34 21.05
N ALA A 299 11.92 7.78 20.27
CA ALA A 299 13.30 7.27 20.38
C ALA A 299 14.03 7.72 21.65
N GLU A 300 13.64 8.85 22.22
CA GLU A 300 14.26 9.44 23.41
C GLU A 300 13.29 9.42 24.58
N LYS A 301 13.79 9.05 25.76
CA LYS A 301 13.00 9.09 26.99
C LYS A 301 12.81 10.55 27.44
N LYS A 302 11.58 11.06 27.35
CA LYS A 302 11.22 12.41 27.79
C LYS A 302 9.73 12.54 28.11
N VAL A 303 9.42 13.53 28.94
CA VAL A 303 8.05 14.00 29.16
C VAL A 303 7.83 15.20 28.25
N LEU A 304 6.92 15.07 27.29
CA LEU A 304 6.51 16.17 26.44
C LEU A 304 5.47 17.00 27.20
N PRO A 305 5.76 18.27 27.54
CA PRO A 305 4.84 19.08 28.32
C PRO A 305 3.55 19.35 27.55
N ALA A 306 2.46 19.60 28.28
CA ALA A 306 1.20 20.01 27.68
C ALA A 306 1.39 21.27 26.85
N LYS A 307 0.82 21.29 25.63
CA LYS A 307 0.94 22.45 24.72
C LYS A 307 -0.34 22.72 23.96
N THR A 308 -0.56 23.99 23.60
CA THR A 308 -1.66 24.36 22.71
C THR A 308 -1.19 24.28 21.26
N ARG A 309 -1.80 23.40 20.47
CA ARG A 309 -1.64 23.39 19.01
C ARG A 309 -2.64 24.34 18.37
N ARG A 310 -2.18 25.09 17.36
CA ARG A 310 -3.02 25.96 16.54
C ARG A 310 -2.97 25.47 15.10
N GLY A 311 -4.08 25.61 14.39
CA GLY A 311 -4.14 25.33 12.97
C GLY A 311 -5.25 26.16 12.31
N THR A 312 -5.31 26.09 11.00
CA THR A 312 -6.32 26.79 10.20
C THR A 312 -6.99 25.78 9.28
N ILE A 313 -8.32 25.78 9.23
CA ILE A 313 -9.13 25.04 8.27
C ILE A 313 -9.81 26.00 7.32
N THR A 314 -10.11 25.53 6.11
CA THR A 314 -10.96 26.27 5.18
C THR A 314 -12.35 25.64 5.20
N LEU A 315 -13.35 26.41 5.63
CA LEU A 315 -14.75 25.99 5.65
C LEU A 315 -15.36 26.02 4.24
N ALA A 316 -16.58 25.49 4.13
CA ALA A 316 -17.32 25.37 2.87
C ALA A 316 -17.57 26.71 2.15
N ASP A 317 -17.68 27.80 2.89
CA ASP A 317 -17.84 29.16 2.36
C ASP A 317 -16.50 29.82 1.98
N GLY A 318 -15.39 29.08 2.08
CA GLY A 318 -14.03 29.57 1.83
C GLY A 318 -13.45 30.38 2.99
N THR A 319 -14.17 30.54 4.11
CA THR A 319 -13.63 31.20 5.30
C THR A 319 -12.56 30.33 5.95
N LYS A 320 -11.53 31.00 6.49
CA LYS A 320 -10.48 30.35 7.25
C LYS A 320 -10.83 30.39 8.73
N GLU A 321 -11.13 29.23 9.31
CA GLU A 321 -11.35 29.10 10.74
C GLU A 321 -10.06 28.63 11.42
N THR A 322 -9.64 29.33 12.46
CA THR A 322 -8.48 28.92 13.27
C THR A 322 -8.95 28.13 14.47
N TYR A 323 -8.40 26.93 14.69
CA TYR A 323 -8.66 26.15 15.89
C TYR A 323 -7.49 26.25 16.87
N LYS A 324 -7.81 26.14 18.16
CA LYS A 324 -6.84 25.98 19.25
C LYS A 324 -7.21 24.74 20.04
N VAL A 325 -6.28 23.79 20.16
CA VAL A 325 -6.51 22.52 20.85
C VAL A 325 -5.41 22.28 21.86
N ALA A 326 -5.80 21.89 23.08
CA ALA A 326 -4.85 21.44 24.09
C ALA A 326 -4.37 20.02 23.75
N VAL A 327 -3.06 19.84 23.78
CA VAL A 327 -2.41 18.53 23.75
C VAL A 327 -1.90 18.27 25.14
N PRO A 328 -2.34 17.18 25.82
CA PRO A 328 -1.93 16.92 27.19
C PRO A 328 -0.44 16.57 27.25
N GLU A 329 0.09 16.65 28.46
CA GLU A 329 1.39 16.09 28.79
C GLU A 329 1.40 14.58 28.48
N ARG A 330 2.53 14.07 28.00
CA ARG A 330 2.71 12.63 27.75
C ARG A 330 4.16 12.21 27.88
N ARG A 331 4.36 10.96 28.28
CA ARG A 331 5.66 10.30 28.31
C ARG A 331 5.93 9.60 26.99
N VAL A 332 7.16 9.72 26.52
CA VAL A 332 7.67 9.00 25.37
C VAL A 332 9.02 8.40 25.72
N GLY A 333 9.33 7.25 25.14
CA GLY A 333 10.65 6.65 25.24
C GLY A 333 10.72 5.28 24.58
N PRO A 334 11.95 4.79 24.34
CA PRO A 334 12.17 3.56 23.58
C PRO A 334 11.99 2.30 24.43
N GLY A 335 12.03 2.43 25.76
CA GLY A 335 11.96 1.31 26.69
C GLY A 335 10.54 0.77 26.89
N LEU A 336 10.47 -0.35 27.60
CA LEU A 336 9.22 -1.04 27.88
C LEU A 336 8.27 -0.17 28.73
N GLY A 337 7.12 0.19 28.16
CA GLY A 337 6.13 1.04 28.85
C GLY A 337 6.58 2.49 29.07
N ASP A 338 7.64 2.94 28.40
CA ASP A 338 8.12 4.33 28.49
C ASP A 338 7.25 5.31 27.69
N THR A 339 6.36 4.81 26.82
CA THR A 339 5.47 5.62 25.98
C THR A 339 4.00 5.46 26.40
N ASP A 340 3.32 6.58 26.63
CA ASP A 340 1.90 6.61 26.98
C ASP A 340 1.02 6.33 25.75
N CYS A 341 0.78 5.05 25.46
CA CYS A 341 -0.07 4.62 24.36
C CYS A 341 -1.54 4.51 24.79
N GLY A 342 -2.42 5.15 24.03
CA GLY A 342 -3.88 4.97 24.16
C GLY A 342 -4.39 3.79 23.33
N PHE A 343 -5.70 3.53 23.42
CA PHE A 343 -6.38 2.51 22.61
C PHE A 343 -6.08 2.66 21.11
N CYS A 344 -6.19 3.88 20.57
CA CYS A 344 -5.98 4.14 19.15
C CYS A 344 -4.55 3.83 18.67
N THR A 345 -3.55 3.99 19.54
CA THR A 345 -2.15 3.63 19.23
C THR A 345 -1.96 2.12 19.20
N LEU A 346 -2.56 1.40 20.16
CA LEU A 346 -2.52 -0.07 20.18
C LEU A 346 -3.30 -0.68 19.01
N ASP A 347 -4.50 -0.17 18.70
CA ASP A 347 -5.30 -0.58 17.52
C ASP A 347 -4.52 -0.35 16.21
N TRP A 348 -3.87 0.80 16.08
CA TRP A 348 -3.05 1.09 14.90
C TRP A 348 -1.85 0.15 14.80
N LEU A 349 -1.11 -0.11 15.89
CA LEU A 349 0.02 -1.05 15.89
C LEU A 349 -0.42 -2.49 15.61
N GLU A 350 -1.55 -2.94 16.16
CA GLU A 350 -2.13 -4.26 15.90
C GLU A 350 -2.45 -4.43 14.41
N ARG A 351 -3.14 -3.45 13.81
CA ARG A 351 -3.45 -3.48 12.37
C ARG A 351 -2.20 -3.40 11.50
N LYS A 352 -1.20 -2.62 11.92
CA LYS A 352 0.11 -2.63 11.25
C LYS A 352 0.75 -4.01 11.36
N MET A 353 0.68 -4.69 12.49
CA MET A 353 1.18 -6.06 12.62
C MET A 353 0.44 -7.03 11.72
N ARG A 354 -0.88 -6.88 11.62
CA ARG A 354 -1.70 -7.68 10.72
C ARG A 354 -1.51 -7.37 9.24
N SER A 355 -0.79 -6.30 8.86
CA SER A 355 -0.61 -5.96 7.44
C SER A 355 0.15 -7.04 6.67
N PHE A 356 0.99 -7.83 7.34
CA PHE A 356 1.69 -8.97 6.73
C PHE A 356 0.72 -10.06 6.23
N GLU A 357 -0.52 -10.11 6.74
CA GLU A 357 -1.54 -11.05 6.25
C GLU A 357 -1.91 -10.84 4.77
N TYR A 358 -1.66 -9.64 4.25
CA TYR A 358 -1.98 -9.23 2.88
C TYR A 358 -0.82 -9.45 1.91
N GLY A 359 0.41 -9.64 2.40
CA GLY A 359 1.58 -9.87 1.55
C GLY A 359 2.89 -9.48 2.24
N GLN A 360 3.98 -9.59 1.48
CA GLN A 360 5.30 -9.16 1.94
C GLN A 360 5.37 -7.63 2.07
N MET A 361 5.96 -7.15 3.16
CA MET A 361 6.06 -5.72 3.48
C MET A 361 7.37 -5.13 2.96
N LEU A 362 7.36 -3.84 2.61
CA LEU A 362 8.55 -3.11 2.14
C LEU A 362 9.08 -2.15 3.21
N ASP A 363 10.40 -2.05 3.30
CA ASP A 363 11.04 -0.97 4.03
C ASP A 363 10.77 0.35 3.28
N PRO A 364 10.26 1.38 3.97
CA PRO A 364 9.89 2.63 3.32
C PRO A 364 11.08 3.38 2.71
N MET A 365 12.31 3.15 3.18
CA MET A 365 13.53 3.88 2.80
C MET A 365 14.17 3.37 1.53
N ASP A 366 14.47 2.07 1.48
CA ASP A 366 15.19 1.45 0.37
C ASP A 366 14.29 0.57 -0.50
N LYS A 367 13.00 0.46 -0.15
CA LYS A 367 12.00 -0.40 -0.81
C LYS A 367 12.37 -1.88 -0.78
N SER A 368 13.28 -2.28 0.11
CA SER A 368 13.70 -3.66 0.26
C SER A 368 12.60 -4.50 0.95
N PRO A 369 12.49 -5.78 0.61
CA PRO A 369 11.54 -6.69 1.25
C PRO A 369 11.91 -6.97 2.70
N ILE A 370 10.93 -6.88 3.61
CA ILE A 370 11.07 -7.25 5.02
C ILE A 370 10.56 -8.67 5.23
N SER A 371 11.38 -9.54 5.82
CA SER A 371 10.98 -10.91 6.18
C SER A 371 9.99 -10.90 7.37
N LEU A 372 9.14 -11.92 7.48
CA LEU A 372 8.21 -12.04 8.61
C LEU A 372 8.90 -11.94 9.99
N PRO A 373 10.03 -12.64 10.27
CA PRO A 373 10.73 -12.47 11.54
C PRO A 373 11.26 -11.04 11.78
N ALA A 374 11.80 -10.39 10.75
CA ALA A 374 12.30 -9.02 10.88
C ALA A 374 11.15 -8.03 11.12
N PHE A 375 10.04 -8.22 10.41
CA PHE A 375 8.82 -7.43 10.54
C PHE A 375 8.18 -7.56 11.93
N ASP A 376 8.01 -8.80 12.40
CA ASP A 376 7.51 -9.11 13.74
C ASP A 376 8.40 -8.46 14.81
N LYS A 377 9.73 -8.60 14.71
CA LYS A 377 10.66 -7.97 15.65
C LYS A 377 10.53 -6.44 15.67
N GLN A 378 10.42 -5.80 14.51
CA GLN A 378 10.25 -4.34 14.44
C GLN A 378 8.97 -3.87 15.14
N LEU A 379 7.85 -4.57 14.93
CA LEU A 379 6.57 -4.20 15.53
C LEU A 379 6.45 -4.60 16.99
N GLN A 380 7.02 -5.72 17.42
CA GLN A 380 7.15 -6.05 18.84
C GLN A 380 7.94 -4.97 19.58
N HIS A 381 9.03 -4.47 18.99
CA HIS A 381 9.80 -3.38 19.56
C HIS A 381 9.00 -2.06 19.63
N ALA A 382 8.19 -1.75 18.62
CA ALA A 382 7.28 -0.59 18.67
C ALA A 382 6.18 -0.76 19.72
N LEU A 383 5.58 -1.96 19.81
CA LEU A 383 4.55 -2.31 20.80
C LEU A 383 5.09 -2.30 22.22
N ALA A 384 6.31 -2.79 22.47
CA ALA A 384 6.91 -2.82 23.81
C ALA A 384 6.93 -1.43 24.47
N ARG A 385 7.05 -0.36 23.67
CA ARG A 385 7.01 1.04 24.16
C ARG A 385 5.70 1.37 24.89
N CYS A 386 4.61 0.72 24.52
CA CYS A 386 3.27 0.91 25.08
C CYS A 386 2.99 0.15 26.40
N GLY A 387 3.92 -0.71 26.85
CA GLY A 387 3.81 -1.48 28.10
C GLY A 387 3.24 -2.88 27.93
N LEU A 388 3.63 -3.80 28.84
CA LEU A 388 3.45 -5.25 28.67
C LEU A 388 2.00 -5.70 28.52
N ASN A 389 1.07 -5.15 29.31
CA ASN A 389 -0.29 -5.67 29.37
C ASN A 389 -1.06 -5.47 28.04
N GLY A 390 -0.94 -4.30 27.42
CA GLY A 390 -1.56 -4.05 26.12
C GLY A 390 -0.84 -4.79 25.00
N SER A 391 0.50 -4.77 25.02
CA SER A 391 1.33 -5.29 23.94
C SER A 391 1.31 -6.81 23.86
N ASN A 392 1.38 -7.53 24.98
CA ASN A 392 1.33 -9.00 24.97
C ASN A 392 -0.02 -9.52 24.48
N THR A 393 -1.12 -8.85 24.84
CA THR A 393 -2.45 -9.23 24.34
C THR A 393 -2.56 -9.01 22.83
N VAL A 394 -2.07 -7.88 22.32
CA VAL A 394 -2.04 -7.60 20.87
C VAL A 394 -1.18 -8.63 20.13
N ILE A 395 0.05 -8.85 20.58
CA ILE A 395 0.99 -9.81 19.96
C ILE A 395 0.38 -11.22 19.95
N GLY A 396 -0.17 -11.67 21.09
CA GLY A 396 -0.83 -12.97 21.20
C GLY A 396 -1.96 -13.14 20.19
N ARG A 397 -2.88 -12.17 20.09
CA ARG A 397 -3.98 -12.21 19.10
C ARG A 397 -3.47 -12.30 17.66
N VAL A 398 -2.43 -11.54 17.32
CA VAL A 398 -1.87 -11.55 15.96
C VAL A 398 -1.15 -12.86 15.67
N HIS A 399 -0.35 -13.37 16.61
CA HIS A 399 0.33 -14.66 16.45
C HIS A 399 -0.65 -15.83 16.37
N ASP A 400 -1.73 -15.83 17.16
CA ASP A 400 -2.78 -16.84 17.08
C ASP A 400 -3.47 -16.82 15.71
N ARG A 401 -3.75 -15.62 15.19
CA ARG A 401 -4.28 -15.43 13.84
C ARG A 401 -3.29 -15.89 12.76
N TRP A 402 -2.01 -15.54 12.89
CA TRP A 402 -0.97 -16.03 11.98
C TRP A 402 -0.80 -17.55 12.04
N ARG A 403 -1.02 -18.19 13.21
CA ARG A 403 -1.04 -19.65 13.34
C ARG A 403 -2.21 -20.27 12.57
N GLN A 404 -3.40 -19.67 12.66
CA GLN A 404 -4.56 -20.10 11.85
C GLN A 404 -4.32 -19.93 10.34
N LEU A 405 -3.47 -18.97 9.93
CA LEU A 405 -3.06 -18.76 8.55
C LEU A 405 -1.84 -19.61 8.13
N GLY A 406 -1.28 -20.43 9.02
CA GLY A 406 -0.07 -21.23 8.75
C GLY A 406 1.22 -20.41 8.60
N LEU A 407 1.21 -19.14 9.01
CA LEU A 407 2.38 -18.26 9.00
C LEU A 407 3.25 -18.43 10.26
N TRP A 408 2.64 -18.87 11.36
CA TRP A 408 3.28 -18.96 12.69
C TRP A 408 3.14 -20.35 13.30
N CYS A 409 4.24 -20.92 13.79
CA CYS A 409 4.29 -22.27 14.36
C CYS A 409 4.91 -22.20 15.76
N ASN A 410 4.21 -22.72 16.76
CA ASN A 410 4.60 -22.61 18.17
C ASN A 410 4.82 -21.13 18.57
N THR A 411 6.07 -20.71 18.66
CA THR A 411 6.54 -19.37 19.06
C THR A 411 7.38 -18.66 18.00
N THR A 412 7.55 -19.25 16.81
CA THR A 412 8.35 -18.70 15.72
C THR A 412 7.57 -18.74 14.40
N PRO A 413 7.99 -18.01 13.36
CA PRO A 413 7.48 -18.24 12.02
C PRO A 413 7.59 -19.73 11.65
N CYS A 414 6.57 -20.30 11.00
CA CYS A 414 6.59 -21.71 10.54
C CYS A 414 7.77 -22.01 9.61
N TYR A 415 8.17 -20.98 8.88
CA TYR A 415 9.18 -21.05 7.86
C TYR A 415 10.22 -19.95 8.12
N PRO A 416 11.04 -20.07 9.18
CA PRO A 416 11.92 -18.99 9.64
C PRO A 416 13.00 -18.64 8.62
N ASN A 417 13.37 -19.63 7.79
CA ASN A 417 14.32 -19.54 6.69
C ASN A 417 13.68 -19.75 5.32
N PHE A 418 12.35 -19.64 5.17
CA PHE A 418 11.83 -19.34 3.85
C PHE A 418 12.01 -17.83 3.66
N PRO A 419 13.04 -17.35 2.94
CA PRO A 419 12.73 -16.22 2.10
C PRO A 419 11.54 -16.71 1.27
N ILE A 420 10.46 -15.95 1.22
CA ILE A 420 9.63 -16.01 0.02
C ILE A 420 10.66 -15.86 -1.11
N PRO A 421 10.96 -16.92 -1.88
CA PRO A 421 12.21 -16.95 -2.57
C PRO A 421 12.16 -15.89 -3.65
N HIS A 422 13.28 -15.17 -3.71
CA HIS A 422 13.70 -14.36 -4.81
C HIS A 422 12.88 -13.08 -5.04
N GLU A 423 13.62 -12.05 -5.44
CA GLU A 423 13.22 -10.88 -6.24
C GLU A 423 11.94 -11.08 -7.09
N SER A 424 11.70 -12.29 -7.61
CA SER A 424 10.48 -12.64 -8.36
C SER A 424 9.17 -12.49 -7.59
N THR A 425 9.03 -12.95 -6.35
CA THR A 425 7.74 -12.80 -5.62
C THR A 425 7.51 -11.36 -5.18
N TYR A 426 8.61 -10.64 -4.90
CA TYR A 426 8.59 -9.19 -4.68
C TYR A 426 8.06 -8.48 -5.92
N SER A 427 8.65 -8.75 -7.09
CA SER A 427 8.25 -8.11 -8.34
C SER A 427 6.79 -8.40 -8.67
N ILE A 428 6.32 -9.62 -8.38
CA ILE A 428 4.90 -10.01 -8.54
C ILE A 428 3.98 -9.13 -7.68
N LEU A 429 4.33 -8.87 -6.42
CA LEU A 429 3.47 -8.12 -5.49
C LEU A 429 3.59 -6.60 -5.64
N HIS A 430 4.78 -6.09 -5.95
CA HIS A 430 5.11 -4.66 -5.82
C HIS A 430 5.57 -3.99 -7.11
N GLY A 431 5.57 -4.71 -8.23
CA GLY A 431 6.07 -4.20 -9.50
C GLY A 431 7.60 -4.24 -9.58
N LEU A 432 8.16 -3.76 -10.69
CA LEU A 432 9.59 -3.78 -10.92
C LEU A 432 10.24 -2.47 -10.46
N ASP A 433 11.27 -2.56 -9.62
CA ASP A 433 12.09 -1.39 -9.27
C ASP A 433 12.92 -0.91 -10.47
N ALA A 434 13.24 0.38 -10.52
CA ALA A 434 14.03 0.99 -11.59
C ALA A 434 15.41 0.31 -11.82
N ASN A 435 15.93 -0.39 -10.82
CA ASN A 435 17.18 -1.15 -10.85
C ASN A 435 17.00 -2.66 -11.05
N ASP A 436 15.77 -3.15 -11.21
CA ASP A 436 15.48 -4.56 -11.51
C ASP A 436 16.26 -5.01 -12.75
N ALA A 437 16.73 -6.26 -12.75
CA ALA A 437 17.52 -6.84 -13.84
C ALA A 437 16.81 -6.74 -15.20
N LEU A 438 15.48 -6.90 -15.23
CA LEU A 438 14.69 -6.78 -16.46
C LEU A 438 14.70 -5.36 -17.00
N LEU A 439 14.43 -4.36 -16.13
CA LEU A 439 14.39 -2.96 -16.55
C LEU A 439 15.76 -2.46 -17.00
N ARG A 440 16.85 -2.92 -16.35
CA ARG A 440 18.22 -2.66 -16.83
C ARG A 440 18.47 -3.26 -18.21
N SER A 441 18.07 -4.51 -18.43
CA SER A 441 18.22 -5.18 -19.72
C SER A 441 17.43 -4.48 -20.82
N LEU A 442 16.19 -4.07 -20.54
CA LEU A 442 15.37 -3.29 -21.47
C LEU A 442 16.05 -1.96 -21.85
N ARG A 443 16.62 -1.24 -20.87
CA ARG A 443 17.33 0.03 -21.12
C ARG A 443 18.54 -0.16 -22.01
N ASP A 444 19.31 -1.22 -21.77
CA ASP A 444 20.47 -1.57 -22.59
C ASP A 444 20.05 -1.93 -24.02
N TRP A 445 18.97 -2.70 -24.20
CA TRP A 445 18.44 -3.02 -25.53
C TRP A 445 17.91 -1.77 -26.24
N ILE A 446 17.16 -0.89 -25.56
CA ILE A 446 16.70 0.39 -26.11
C ILE A 446 17.89 1.21 -26.64
N GLY A 447 18.99 1.27 -25.88
CA GLY A 447 20.21 1.99 -26.28
C GLY A 447 20.91 1.42 -27.51
N ARG A 448 20.73 0.12 -27.81
CA ARG A 448 21.29 -0.55 -28.99
C ARG A 448 20.42 -0.36 -30.24
N GLN A 449 19.16 0.04 -30.08
CA GLN A 449 18.22 0.17 -31.20
C GLN A 449 18.43 1.46 -32.01
N ARG A 450 18.18 1.38 -33.32
CA ARG A 450 18.14 2.57 -34.18
C ARG A 450 17.01 3.49 -33.70
N LYS A 451 17.32 4.77 -33.47
CA LYS A 451 16.35 5.78 -33.05
C LYS A 451 15.10 5.74 -33.94
N GLY A 452 13.93 5.54 -33.34
CA GLY A 452 12.64 5.47 -34.03
C GLY A 452 12.29 4.12 -34.66
N SER A 453 13.10 3.07 -34.47
CA SER A 453 12.73 1.71 -34.91
C SER A 453 11.46 1.23 -34.20
N VAL A 454 10.72 0.32 -34.85
CA VAL A 454 9.52 -0.31 -34.27
C VAL A 454 9.89 -1.05 -32.98
N VAL A 455 10.96 -1.85 -33.02
CA VAL A 455 11.51 -2.57 -31.86
C VAL A 455 11.90 -1.61 -30.74
N GLY A 456 12.64 -0.54 -31.04
CA GLY A 456 13.06 0.43 -30.02
C GLY A 456 11.86 1.14 -29.35
N ARG A 457 10.82 1.49 -30.12
CA ARG A 457 9.59 2.04 -29.55
C ARG A 457 8.83 1.03 -28.70
N ALA A 458 8.73 -0.23 -29.15
CA ALA A 458 8.07 -1.29 -28.41
C ALA A 458 8.79 -1.61 -27.09
N LEU A 459 10.13 -1.65 -27.10
CA LEU A 459 10.94 -1.83 -25.89
C LEU A 459 10.75 -0.66 -24.91
N GLN A 460 10.73 0.58 -25.41
CA GLN A 460 10.47 1.76 -24.58
C GLN A 460 9.09 1.69 -23.93
N VAL A 461 8.07 1.33 -24.70
CA VAL A 461 6.70 1.15 -24.20
C VAL A 461 6.64 0.06 -23.12
N LEU A 462 7.28 -1.09 -23.33
CA LEU A 462 7.36 -2.15 -22.31
C LEU A 462 8.10 -1.67 -21.04
N HIS A 463 9.25 -1.01 -21.20
CA HIS A 463 10.03 -0.48 -20.08
C HIS A 463 9.20 0.50 -19.23
N ASP A 464 8.57 1.48 -19.87
CA ASP A 464 7.78 2.50 -19.18
C ASP A 464 6.55 1.89 -18.53
N ALA A 465 5.91 0.92 -19.18
CA ALA A 465 4.78 0.21 -18.60
C ALA A 465 5.18 -0.62 -17.39
N PHE A 466 6.25 -1.40 -17.47
CA PHE A 466 6.75 -2.20 -16.35
C PHE A 466 7.15 -1.34 -15.14
N LEU A 467 7.76 -0.18 -15.39
CA LEU A 467 8.13 0.77 -14.33
C LEU A 467 6.90 1.40 -13.65
N ALA A 468 5.79 1.54 -14.39
CA ALA A 468 4.55 2.13 -13.87
C ALA A 468 3.58 1.10 -13.26
N MET A 469 3.80 -0.20 -13.49
CA MET A 469 2.91 -1.25 -13.00
C MET A 469 3.07 -1.45 -11.49
N PRO A 470 1.97 -1.51 -10.71
CA PRO A 470 2.02 -1.76 -9.27
C PRO A 470 2.37 -3.22 -8.94
N CYS A 471 2.29 -4.12 -9.93
CA CYS A 471 2.49 -5.55 -9.80
C CYS A 471 3.09 -6.05 -11.12
N SER A 472 4.08 -6.94 -11.07
CA SER A 472 4.71 -7.46 -12.28
C SER A 472 4.08 -8.78 -12.71
N PRO A 473 3.62 -8.91 -13.98
CA PRO A 473 3.29 -10.22 -14.53
C PRO A 473 4.56 -11.04 -14.83
N TRP A 474 5.75 -10.42 -14.77
CA TRP A 474 7.00 -11.06 -15.12
C TRP A 474 7.40 -12.10 -14.07
N MET A 475 7.18 -13.37 -14.37
CA MET A 475 7.42 -14.47 -13.46
C MET A 475 8.24 -15.58 -14.14
N SER A 476 9.21 -16.13 -13.41
CA SER A 476 10.04 -17.23 -13.91
C SER A 476 9.33 -18.59 -13.80
N VAL A 477 9.81 -19.53 -14.61
CA VAL A 477 9.36 -20.90 -14.87
C VAL A 477 8.57 -21.58 -13.72
N LYS A 478 7.38 -22.07 -14.09
CA LYS A 478 6.41 -22.99 -13.44
C LYS A 478 6.65 -23.40 -11.97
N THR A 479 7.84 -23.87 -11.59
CA THR A 479 8.15 -24.38 -10.25
C THR A 479 8.04 -23.34 -9.13
N HIS A 480 8.54 -22.10 -9.31
CA HIS A 480 8.43 -21.07 -8.26
C HIS A 480 6.98 -20.61 -8.10
N LEU A 481 6.30 -20.45 -9.23
CA LEU A 481 4.89 -20.09 -9.28
C LEU A 481 4.01 -21.14 -8.58
N THR A 482 4.22 -22.43 -8.85
CA THR A 482 3.44 -23.52 -8.25
C THR A 482 3.73 -23.72 -6.76
N GLN A 483 4.94 -23.43 -6.29
CA GLN A 483 5.31 -23.65 -4.89
C GLN A 483 4.99 -22.46 -3.98
N TYR A 484 5.13 -21.22 -4.47
CA TYR A 484 5.14 -20.04 -3.60
C TYR A 484 4.00 -19.05 -3.83
N VAL A 485 3.49 -19.00 -5.06
CA VAL A 485 2.46 -18.04 -5.44
C VAL A 485 1.10 -18.71 -5.47
N ILE A 486 0.97 -19.83 -6.20
CA ILE A 486 -0.30 -20.51 -6.42
C ILE A 486 -0.99 -21.00 -5.13
N PRO A 487 -0.29 -21.54 -4.12
CA PRO A 487 -0.95 -21.96 -2.88
C PRO A 487 -1.53 -20.79 -2.07
N SER A 488 -1.09 -19.57 -2.36
CA SER A 488 -1.35 -18.39 -1.55
C SER A 488 -2.48 -17.53 -2.15
N GLN A 489 -3.71 -17.75 -1.67
CA GLN A 489 -4.91 -17.07 -2.16
C GLN A 489 -4.83 -15.55 -2.02
N ASN A 490 -4.17 -15.00 -0.99
CA ASN A 490 -3.98 -13.57 -0.85
C ASN A 490 -2.99 -13.01 -1.89
N VAL A 491 -1.91 -13.73 -2.20
CA VAL A 491 -0.95 -13.32 -3.23
C VAL A 491 -1.63 -13.34 -4.60
N ILE A 492 -2.41 -14.39 -4.90
CA ILE A 492 -3.20 -14.44 -6.14
C ILE A 492 -4.28 -13.37 -6.16
N SER A 493 -5.00 -13.13 -5.05
CA SER A 493 -6.01 -12.09 -4.99
C SER A 493 -5.43 -10.71 -5.28
N HIS A 494 -4.24 -10.42 -4.75
CA HIS A 494 -3.49 -9.20 -5.07
C HIS A 494 -3.10 -9.17 -6.55
N LEU A 495 -2.36 -10.18 -7.03
CA LEU A 495 -1.90 -10.28 -8.42
C LEU A 495 -3.04 -10.20 -9.45
N CYS A 496 -4.20 -10.76 -9.11
CA CYS A 496 -5.39 -10.78 -9.96
C CYS A 496 -6.31 -9.58 -9.74
N SER A 497 -6.00 -8.70 -8.78
CA SER A 497 -6.76 -7.48 -8.53
C SER A 497 -6.79 -6.58 -9.76
N ASP A 498 -7.80 -5.73 -9.82
CA ASP A 498 -7.94 -4.78 -10.93
C ASP A 498 -6.78 -3.78 -10.96
N GLU A 499 -6.19 -3.45 -9.80
CA GLU A 499 -4.98 -2.60 -9.68
C GLU A 499 -3.78 -3.21 -10.42
N CYS A 500 -3.59 -4.54 -10.34
CA CYS A 500 -2.53 -5.23 -11.07
C CYS A 500 -2.89 -5.55 -12.53
N ARG A 501 -4.11 -6.04 -12.79
CA ARG A 501 -4.50 -6.55 -14.11
C ARG A 501 -4.86 -5.47 -15.12
N ASN A 502 -5.44 -4.35 -14.69
CA ASN A 502 -5.86 -3.31 -15.63
C ASN A 502 -4.69 -2.65 -16.37
N PRO A 503 -3.56 -2.32 -15.72
CA PRO A 503 -2.36 -1.84 -16.43
C PRO A 503 -1.90 -2.78 -17.55
N ILE A 504 -1.91 -4.10 -17.30
CA ILE A 504 -1.51 -5.14 -18.27
C ILE A 504 -2.47 -5.16 -19.46
N ASP A 505 -3.78 -5.11 -19.20
CA ASP A 505 -4.80 -5.08 -20.24
C ASP A 505 -4.77 -3.79 -21.06
N ARG A 506 -4.54 -2.63 -20.41
CA ARG A 506 -4.40 -1.35 -21.08
C ARG A 506 -3.18 -1.34 -22.00
N LEU A 507 -2.04 -1.84 -21.52
CA LEU A 507 -0.84 -1.98 -22.34
C LEU A 507 -1.11 -2.81 -23.60
N GLN A 508 -1.79 -3.95 -23.45
CA GLN A 508 -2.14 -4.79 -24.60
C GLN A 508 -3.16 -4.13 -25.54
N ALA A 509 -4.19 -3.48 -24.99
CA ALA A 509 -5.21 -2.82 -25.80
C ALA A 509 -4.62 -1.65 -26.61
N GLN A 510 -3.73 -0.86 -26.00
CA GLN A 510 -3.15 0.33 -26.62
C GLN A 510 -1.96 0.02 -27.52
N HIS A 511 -1.14 -0.96 -27.14
CA HIS A 511 0.16 -1.21 -27.78
C HIS A 511 0.36 -2.64 -28.26
N GLY A 512 -0.61 -3.56 -28.08
CA GLY A 512 -0.47 -4.96 -28.48
C GLY A 512 -0.07 -5.14 -29.95
N ALA A 513 -0.66 -4.38 -30.87
CA ALA A 513 -0.28 -4.41 -32.29
C ALA A 513 1.18 -4.00 -32.53
N LEU A 514 1.67 -3.00 -31.79
CA LEU A 514 3.08 -2.57 -31.84
C LEU A 514 4.01 -3.66 -31.29
N LEU A 515 3.63 -4.30 -30.18
CA LEU A 515 4.40 -5.39 -29.56
C LEU A 515 4.49 -6.60 -30.50
N THR A 516 3.38 -7.02 -31.10
CA THR A 516 3.34 -8.12 -32.08
C THR A 516 4.16 -7.79 -33.33
N GLN A 517 4.07 -6.56 -33.84
CA GLN A 517 4.89 -6.13 -34.97
C GLN A 517 6.39 -6.16 -34.63
N ALA A 518 6.76 -5.64 -33.45
CA ALA A 518 8.15 -5.65 -32.98
C ALA A 518 8.70 -7.07 -32.80
N GLN A 519 7.88 -8.00 -32.32
CA GLN A 519 8.24 -9.42 -32.23
C GLN A 519 8.59 -9.99 -33.61
N GLY A 520 7.79 -9.71 -34.65
CA GLY A 520 8.06 -10.16 -36.02
C GLY A 520 9.29 -9.51 -36.67
N GLU A 521 9.63 -8.27 -36.30
CA GLU A 521 10.77 -7.52 -36.83
C GLU A 521 12.08 -7.73 -36.04
N SER A 522 11.99 -8.30 -34.84
CA SER A 522 13.15 -8.53 -33.97
C SER A 522 14.12 -9.54 -34.59
N LYS A 523 15.42 -9.22 -34.54
CA LYS A 523 16.48 -10.10 -35.04
C LYS A 523 17.08 -10.90 -33.88
N TRP A 524 17.42 -12.15 -34.15
CA TRP A 524 18.31 -12.92 -33.29
C TRP A 524 19.73 -12.38 -33.43
N THR A 525 20.30 -11.85 -32.34
CA THR A 525 21.69 -11.40 -32.31
C THR A 525 22.38 -11.95 -31.06
N ASN A 526 23.47 -12.69 -31.25
CA ASN A 526 24.40 -13.13 -30.20
C ASN A 526 23.79 -13.95 -29.04
N GLY A 527 22.81 -14.83 -29.31
CA GLY A 527 22.28 -15.77 -28.30
C GLY A 527 21.27 -15.18 -27.31
N GLU A 528 21.07 -13.87 -27.30
CA GLU A 528 19.99 -13.17 -26.61
C GLU A 528 18.99 -12.68 -27.65
N SER A 529 17.78 -13.23 -27.69
CA SER A 529 16.79 -12.78 -28.66
C SER A 529 15.98 -11.61 -28.10
N GLU A 530 16.05 -10.45 -28.76
CA GLU A 530 15.08 -9.36 -28.57
C GLU A 530 13.65 -9.84 -28.95
N ALA A 531 13.52 -10.90 -29.74
CA ALA A 531 12.25 -11.61 -29.95
C ALA A 531 11.70 -12.23 -28.65
N GLY A 532 12.62 -12.65 -27.78
CA GLY A 532 12.33 -13.39 -26.57
C GLY A 532 11.63 -12.56 -25.52
N ILE A 533 11.88 -11.24 -25.46
CA ILE A 533 11.20 -10.37 -24.48
C ILE A 533 9.71 -10.19 -24.83
N PHE A 534 9.39 -9.96 -26.10
CA PHE A 534 8.00 -9.80 -26.54
C PHE A 534 7.23 -11.13 -26.42
N TRP A 535 7.87 -12.24 -26.78
CA TRP A 535 7.29 -13.57 -26.53
C TRP A 535 7.10 -13.86 -25.04
N ALA A 536 8.08 -13.54 -24.21
CA ALA A 536 7.98 -13.74 -22.76
C ALA A 536 6.94 -12.84 -22.11
N TRP A 537 6.71 -11.63 -22.62
CA TRP A 537 5.58 -10.78 -22.23
C TRP A 537 4.24 -11.49 -22.51
N ASP A 538 4.05 -12.01 -23.73
CA ASP A 538 2.83 -12.72 -24.09
C ASP A 538 2.63 -13.98 -23.24
N GLN A 539 3.69 -14.77 -23.01
CA GLN A 539 3.64 -15.92 -22.12
C GLN A 539 3.31 -15.55 -20.68
N SER A 540 3.90 -14.48 -20.16
CA SER A 540 3.63 -13.99 -18.79
C SER A 540 2.17 -13.58 -18.63
N ARG A 541 1.59 -12.91 -19.64
CA ARG A 541 0.16 -12.59 -19.68
C ARG A 541 -0.71 -13.85 -19.70
N GLU A 542 -0.40 -14.82 -20.54
CA GLU A 542 -1.15 -16.08 -20.62
C GLU A 542 -1.12 -16.84 -19.30
N VAL A 543 0.05 -16.95 -18.67
CA VAL A 543 0.22 -17.57 -17.35
C VAL A 543 -0.60 -16.83 -16.30
N LEU A 544 -0.56 -15.50 -16.28
CA LEU A 544 -1.38 -14.70 -15.38
C LEU A 544 -2.88 -14.93 -15.59
N GLU A 545 -3.33 -15.03 -16.85
CA GLU A 545 -4.73 -15.33 -17.17
C GLU A 545 -5.16 -16.70 -16.62
N GLN A 546 -4.31 -17.71 -16.72
CA GLN A 546 -4.58 -19.04 -16.14
C GLN A 546 -4.62 -19.00 -14.62
N VAL A 547 -3.64 -18.36 -13.97
CA VAL A 547 -3.58 -18.25 -12.49
C VAL A 547 -4.79 -17.48 -11.95
N CYS A 548 -5.23 -16.44 -12.66
CA CYS A 548 -6.41 -15.65 -12.30
C CYS A 548 -7.74 -16.26 -12.77
N LYS A 549 -7.74 -17.51 -13.24
CA LYS A 549 -8.96 -18.24 -13.60
C LYS A 549 -9.82 -18.44 -12.36
N ARG A 550 -11.12 -18.18 -12.53
CA ARG A 550 -12.18 -18.31 -11.52
C ARG A 550 -13.49 -18.62 -12.20
N THR A 551 -14.49 -18.98 -11.41
CA THR A 551 -15.84 -19.36 -11.88
C THR A 551 -16.53 -18.26 -12.70
N ASN A 552 -16.41 -16.99 -12.29
CA ASN A 552 -16.90 -15.86 -13.08
C ASN A 552 -15.76 -14.86 -13.39
N PRO A 553 -15.13 -14.94 -14.59
CA PRO A 553 -13.95 -14.16 -14.92
C PRO A 553 -14.23 -12.65 -15.08
N ARG A 554 -15.51 -12.26 -15.20
CA ARG A 554 -15.89 -10.86 -15.39
C ARG A 554 -16.05 -10.08 -14.10
N ASP A 555 -16.19 -10.72 -12.94
CA ASP A 555 -16.54 -10.02 -11.70
C ASP A 555 -15.39 -9.15 -11.14
N VAL A 556 -15.65 -8.18 -10.27
CA VAL A 556 -14.55 -7.51 -9.55
C VAL A 556 -13.90 -8.48 -8.55
N VAL A 557 -12.57 -8.49 -8.47
CA VAL A 557 -11.85 -9.31 -7.47
C VAL A 557 -12.09 -8.78 -6.06
N ARG A 558 -12.36 -9.68 -5.12
CA ARG A 558 -12.50 -9.42 -3.69
C ARG A 558 -11.51 -10.29 -2.93
N GLN A 559 -11.28 -9.96 -1.66
CA GLN A 559 -10.39 -10.70 -0.75
C GLN A 559 -10.73 -12.20 -0.66
N TRP A 560 -12.02 -12.56 -0.78
CA TRP A 560 -12.53 -13.93 -0.74
C TRP A 560 -12.94 -14.47 -2.12
N THR A 561 -12.51 -13.85 -3.21
CA THR A 561 -12.77 -14.41 -4.56
C THR A 561 -12.07 -15.75 -4.69
N SER A 562 -12.81 -16.84 -4.86
CA SER A 562 -12.23 -18.16 -5.09
C SER A 562 -11.59 -18.21 -6.49
N PHE A 563 -10.27 -18.34 -6.52
CA PHE A 563 -9.50 -18.66 -7.73
C PHE A 563 -9.30 -20.16 -7.83
N CYS A 564 -9.17 -20.69 -9.05
CA CYS A 564 -9.01 -22.13 -9.22
C CYS A 564 -7.63 -22.63 -8.78
N ALA A 565 -6.59 -21.79 -8.96
CA ALA A 565 -5.21 -22.20 -8.74
C ALA A 565 -4.91 -22.64 -7.28
N PRO A 566 -5.35 -21.91 -6.23
CA PRO A 566 -5.17 -22.37 -4.84
C PRO A 566 -5.91 -23.67 -4.54
N GLY A 567 -7.08 -23.90 -5.15
CA GLY A 567 -7.82 -25.16 -5.02
C GLY A 567 -7.05 -26.35 -5.58
N TYR A 568 -6.47 -26.20 -6.77
CA TYR A 568 -5.63 -27.25 -7.35
C TYR A 568 -4.33 -27.46 -6.58
N ALA A 569 -3.72 -26.39 -6.03
CA ALA A 569 -2.58 -26.53 -5.13
C ALA A 569 -2.93 -27.27 -3.82
N ALA A 570 -4.12 -27.05 -3.26
CA ALA A 570 -4.59 -27.79 -2.09
C ALA A 570 -4.70 -29.30 -2.35
N LEU A 571 -4.95 -29.68 -3.60
CA LEU A 571 -4.92 -31.07 -4.07
C LEU A 571 -3.51 -31.60 -4.39
N HIS A 572 -2.46 -30.82 -4.11
CA HIS A 572 -1.08 -31.11 -4.51
C HIS A 572 -0.91 -31.29 -6.04
N ARG A 573 -1.69 -30.52 -6.80
CA ARG A 573 -1.76 -30.57 -8.26
C ARG A 573 -1.83 -29.16 -8.87
N ALA A 574 -1.00 -28.25 -8.38
CA ALA A 574 -0.96 -26.85 -8.83
C ALA A 574 -0.76 -26.72 -10.36
N GLU A 575 -0.11 -27.70 -10.99
CA GLU A 575 0.12 -27.78 -12.43
C GLU A 575 -1.16 -27.94 -13.26
N TRP A 576 -2.27 -28.40 -12.68
CA TRP A 576 -3.56 -28.55 -13.38
C TRP A 576 -4.11 -27.21 -13.87
N ILE A 577 -3.72 -26.09 -13.28
CA ILE A 577 -4.12 -24.75 -13.76
C ILE A 577 -3.58 -24.45 -15.16
N PHE A 578 -2.49 -25.12 -15.56
CA PHE A 578 -1.84 -24.94 -16.86
C PHE A 578 -2.15 -26.07 -17.85
N ALA A 579 -2.98 -27.04 -17.45
CA ALA A 579 -3.34 -28.14 -18.32
C ALA A 579 -4.28 -27.66 -19.43
N LYS A 580 -4.02 -28.11 -20.67
CA LYS A 580 -4.89 -27.82 -21.82
C LYS A 580 -6.15 -28.68 -21.81
N GLU A 581 -6.07 -29.85 -21.18
CA GLU A 581 -7.14 -30.84 -21.08
C GLU A 581 -7.45 -31.10 -19.60
N PRO A 582 -8.70 -31.50 -19.27
CA PRO A 582 -9.05 -31.91 -17.91
C PRO A 582 -8.16 -33.07 -17.43
N PRO A 583 -7.80 -33.12 -16.13
CA PRO A 583 -7.06 -34.25 -15.57
C PRO A 583 -7.87 -35.55 -15.67
N PRO A 584 -7.21 -36.73 -15.77
CA PRO A 584 -7.88 -38.03 -15.74
C PRO A 584 -8.74 -38.18 -14.48
N LYS A 585 -9.93 -38.77 -14.61
CA LYS A 585 -10.87 -38.94 -13.49
C LYS A 585 -10.26 -39.73 -12.33
N SER A 586 -9.45 -40.74 -12.62
CA SER A 586 -8.77 -41.56 -11.61
C SER A 586 -7.77 -40.73 -10.78
N GLU A 587 -7.07 -39.80 -11.43
CA GLU A 587 -6.16 -38.88 -10.75
C GLU A 587 -6.93 -37.87 -9.88
N VAL A 588 -8.07 -37.36 -10.38
CA VAL A 588 -8.97 -36.49 -9.60
C VAL A 588 -9.45 -37.22 -8.34
N LEU A 589 -9.99 -38.43 -8.48
CA LEU A 589 -10.49 -39.20 -7.35
C LEU A 589 -9.38 -39.46 -6.31
N SER A 590 -8.20 -39.90 -6.75
CA SER A 590 -7.07 -40.16 -5.87
C SER A 590 -6.63 -38.90 -5.10
N ALA A 591 -6.52 -37.76 -5.79
CA ALA A 591 -6.14 -36.50 -5.14
C ALA A 591 -7.15 -36.04 -4.09
N PHE A 592 -8.46 -36.19 -4.36
CA PHE A 592 -9.50 -35.85 -3.40
C PHE A 592 -9.55 -36.80 -2.21
N ALA A 593 -9.41 -38.11 -2.44
CA ALA A 593 -9.40 -39.12 -1.38
C ALA A 593 -8.31 -38.86 -0.34
N GLU A 594 -7.09 -38.53 -0.80
CA GLU A 594 -5.97 -38.19 0.08
C GLU A 594 -6.20 -36.90 0.88
N ARG A 595 -6.82 -35.89 0.25
CA ARG A 595 -6.78 -34.51 0.76
C ARG A 595 -7.99 -34.12 1.59
N ILE A 596 -9.15 -34.70 1.32
CA ILE A 596 -10.35 -34.41 2.10
C ILE A 596 -10.20 -34.89 3.55
N ASP A 597 -9.49 -36.01 3.76
CA ASP A 597 -9.20 -36.56 5.08
C ASP A 597 -8.23 -35.65 5.85
N ALA A 598 -7.14 -35.23 5.22
CA ALA A 598 -6.18 -34.31 5.84
C ALA A 598 -6.80 -32.96 6.21
N PHE A 599 -7.75 -32.45 5.41
CA PHE A 599 -8.44 -31.20 5.70
C PHE A 599 -9.49 -31.36 6.82
N PHE A 600 -10.16 -32.53 6.90
CA PHE A 600 -11.06 -32.85 8.00
C PHE A 600 -10.33 -32.82 9.36
N ASP A 601 -9.19 -33.50 9.45
CA ASP A 601 -8.38 -33.54 10.67
C ASP A 601 -7.88 -32.14 11.08
N TRP A 602 -7.59 -31.30 10.08
CA TRP A 602 -7.18 -29.92 10.30
C TRP A 602 -8.33 -29.07 10.87
N ASP A 603 -9.55 -29.17 10.31
CA ASP A 603 -10.72 -28.40 10.78
C ASP A 603 -11.13 -28.83 12.19
N GLU A 604 -11.06 -30.12 12.52
CA GLU A 604 -11.30 -30.60 13.89
C GLU A 604 -10.28 -30.04 14.89
N LYS A 605 -9.01 -29.94 14.47
CA LYS A 605 -7.91 -29.48 15.33
C LYS A 605 -7.85 -27.97 15.50
N TYR A 606 -8.19 -27.20 14.47
CA TYR A 606 -7.97 -25.75 14.42
C TYR A 606 -9.25 -24.92 14.18
N GLY A 607 -10.32 -25.53 13.68
CA GLY A 607 -11.62 -24.89 13.42
C GLY A 607 -12.49 -24.74 14.66
N GLY A 608 -11.87 -24.45 15.82
CA GLY A 608 -12.51 -24.37 17.14
C GLY A 608 -13.88 -23.68 17.17
N LYS A 609 -14.69 -24.01 18.20
CA LYS A 609 -16.10 -23.62 18.37
C LYS A 609 -16.44 -22.23 17.81
N LYS A 610 -17.61 -22.17 17.14
CA LYS A 610 -18.33 -21.00 16.54
C LYS A 610 -18.55 -19.79 17.46
N ASP A 611 -17.77 -19.60 18.50
CA ASP A 611 -17.88 -18.48 19.42
C ASP A 611 -17.30 -17.24 18.74
N LYS A 612 -18.13 -16.58 17.92
CA LYS A 612 -18.13 -15.16 17.52
C LYS A 612 -16.84 -14.34 17.70
N GLU A 613 -15.67 -14.89 17.40
CA GLU A 613 -14.43 -14.13 17.41
C GLU A 613 -14.52 -13.13 16.25
N GLU A 614 -14.32 -11.86 16.60
CA GLU A 614 -14.37 -10.74 15.69
C GLU A 614 -13.39 -11.00 14.52
N GLY A 615 -13.92 -11.15 13.30
CA GLY A 615 -13.14 -11.49 12.10
C GLY A 615 -13.22 -12.95 11.64
N TRP A 616 -14.04 -13.80 12.27
CA TRP A 616 -14.32 -15.17 11.80
C TRP A 616 -14.89 -15.21 10.36
N GLU A 617 -15.76 -14.24 10.04
CA GLU A 617 -16.38 -14.11 8.71
C GLU A 617 -15.36 -13.78 7.60
N ASP A 618 -14.20 -13.21 7.95
CA ASP A 618 -13.20 -12.75 6.99
C ASP A 618 -12.19 -13.85 6.59
N TRP A 619 -11.92 -14.83 7.46
CA TRP A 619 -10.86 -15.83 7.21
C TRP A 619 -11.39 -17.16 6.67
N ARG A 620 -12.56 -17.63 7.11
CA ARG A 620 -13.10 -18.94 6.70
C ARG A 620 -13.29 -19.05 5.18
N PRO A 621 -13.83 -18.04 4.48
CA PRO A 621 -13.90 -18.07 3.02
C PRO A 621 -12.53 -18.19 2.34
N ARG A 622 -11.50 -17.56 2.91
CA ARG A 622 -10.12 -17.65 2.40
C ARG A 622 -9.57 -19.06 2.55
N GLN A 623 -9.76 -19.69 3.70
CA GLN A 623 -9.31 -21.07 3.90
C GLN A 623 -10.04 -22.06 3.01
N LEU A 624 -11.36 -21.93 2.84
CA LEU A 624 -12.12 -22.74 1.89
C LEU A 624 -11.61 -22.56 0.46
N ALA A 625 -11.24 -21.33 0.08
CA ALA A 625 -10.63 -21.07 -1.22
C ALA A 625 -9.23 -21.70 -1.37
N GLN A 626 -8.51 -21.96 -0.27
CA GLN A 626 -7.19 -22.60 -0.23
C GLN A 626 -7.23 -24.10 0.11
N SER A 627 -8.41 -24.71 0.13
CA SER A 627 -8.57 -26.13 0.46
C SER A 627 -9.18 -26.91 -0.69
N ALA A 628 -9.35 -28.22 -0.49
CA ALA A 628 -10.09 -29.07 -1.43
C ALA A 628 -11.53 -28.57 -1.67
N CYS A 629 -12.10 -27.79 -0.73
CA CYS A 629 -13.43 -27.16 -0.83
C CYS A 629 -13.50 -25.95 -1.78
N ASN A 630 -12.40 -25.61 -2.45
CA ASN A 630 -12.40 -24.60 -3.47
C ASN A 630 -13.41 -24.94 -4.58
N THR A 631 -14.17 -23.95 -5.05
CA THR A 631 -15.26 -24.18 -6.00
C THR A 631 -14.77 -24.81 -7.31
N CYS A 632 -13.67 -24.33 -7.89
CA CYS A 632 -13.13 -24.91 -9.13
C CYS A 632 -12.54 -26.30 -8.93
N ALA A 633 -11.99 -26.59 -7.74
CA ALA A 633 -11.53 -27.93 -7.42
C ALA A 633 -12.71 -28.89 -7.33
N GLY A 634 -13.76 -28.49 -6.59
CA GLY A 634 -14.99 -29.27 -6.46
C GLY A 634 -15.67 -29.59 -7.78
N GLU A 635 -15.65 -28.65 -8.73
CA GLU A 635 -16.17 -28.84 -10.08
C GLU A 635 -15.51 -30.03 -10.80
N LEU A 636 -14.22 -30.32 -10.55
CA LEU A 636 -13.55 -31.49 -11.11
C LEU A 636 -14.14 -32.80 -10.60
N LEU A 637 -14.56 -32.85 -9.34
CA LEU A 637 -15.05 -34.07 -8.69
C LEU A 637 -16.56 -34.28 -8.88
N VAL A 638 -17.36 -33.23 -8.65
CA VAL A 638 -18.83 -33.33 -8.59
C VAL A 638 -19.57 -32.41 -9.56
N GLY A 639 -18.88 -31.54 -10.29
CA GLY A 639 -19.50 -30.61 -11.26
C GLY A 639 -20.12 -29.36 -10.62
N HIS A 640 -20.80 -28.51 -11.41
CA HIS A 640 -21.57 -27.39 -10.86
C HIS A 640 -23.01 -27.82 -10.50
N HIS A 641 -23.72 -26.95 -9.77
CA HIS A 641 -25.07 -27.23 -9.28
C HIS A 641 -26.08 -27.66 -10.36
N LEU A 642 -25.90 -27.24 -11.60
CA LEU A 642 -26.83 -27.54 -12.69
C LEU A 642 -26.53 -28.87 -13.40
N ASP A 643 -25.31 -29.38 -13.26
CA ASP A 643 -24.72 -30.52 -13.95
C ASP A 643 -24.20 -31.60 -13.00
N TRP A 644 -24.49 -31.50 -11.69
CA TRP A 644 -24.01 -32.46 -10.69
C TRP A 644 -24.29 -33.91 -11.06
N LYS A 645 -25.51 -34.20 -11.52
CA LYS A 645 -25.90 -35.55 -11.90
C LYS A 645 -25.09 -36.05 -13.09
N ASP A 646 -24.95 -35.24 -14.12
CA ASP A 646 -24.20 -35.59 -15.33
C ASP A 646 -22.74 -35.88 -14.97
N ARG A 647 -22.12 -35.03 -14.13
CA ARG A 647 -20.74 -35.23 -13.69
C ARG A 647 -20.56 -36.45 -12.79
N VAL A 648 -21.52 -36.74 -11.91
CA VAL A 648 -21.50 -37.95 -11.07
C VAL A 648 -21.64 -39.19 -11.95
N ASP A 649 -22.59 -39.21 -12.87
CA ASP A 649 -22.81 -40.33 -13.79
C ASP A 649 -21.56 -40.54 -14.67
N GLU A 650 -20.87 -39.49 -15.11
CA GLU A 650 -19.59 -39.59 -15.82
C GLU A 650 -18.51 -40.35 -15.02
N PHE A 651 -18.42 -40.19 -13.71
CA PHE A 651 -17.47 -40.94 -12.87
C PHE A 651 -17.94 -42.37 -12.62
N LEU A 652 -19.25 -42.58 -12.43
CA LEU A 652 -19.82 -43.88 -12.11
C LEU A 652 -19.92 -44.83 -13.30
N ASP A 653 -19.98 -44.28 -14.52
CA ASP A 653 -20.01 -45.04 -15.77
C ASP A 653 -18.60 -45.20 -16.40
N ASP A 654 -17.55 -44.75 -15.72
CA ASP A 654 -16.16 -44.91 -16.16
C ASP A 654 -15.56 -46.20 -15.60
N ASP A 655 -15.22 -47.14 -16.48
CA ASP A 655 -14.71 -48.47 -16.11
C ASP A 655 -13.37 -48.42 -15.33
N ASP A 656 -12.61 -47.32 -15.44
CA ASP A 656 -11.34 -47.12 -14.73
C ASP A 656 -11.52 -46.56 -13.30
N ILE A 657 -12.77 -46.34 -12.87
CA ILE A 657 -13.11 -45.75 -11.56
C ILE A 657 -13.79 -46.78 -10.66
N ASP A 658 -13.31 -46.90 -9.42
CA ASP A 658 -14.05 -47.59 -8.37
C ASP A 658 -15.24 -46.72 -7.93
N GLY A 659 -16.43 -47.08 -8.41
CA GLY A 659 -17.68 -46.36 -8.10
C GLY A 659 -18.01 -46.28 -6.61
N HIS A 660 -17.66 -47.31 -5.81
CA HIS A 660 -17.87 -47.26 -4.35
C HIS A 660 -16.96 -46.22 -3.70
N GLU A 661 -15.70 -46.19 -4.11
CA GLU A 661 -14.73 -45.22 -3.62
C GLU A 661 -15.10 -43.79 -4.04
N TYR A 662 -15.53 -43.60 -5.30
CA TYR A 662 -16.03 -42.32 -5.77
C TYR A 662 -17.22 -41.82 -4.94
N VAL A 663 -18.24 -42.65 -4.71
CA VAL A 663 -19.40 -42.26 -3.90
C VAL A 663 -18.97 -41.88 -2.48
N ARG A 664 -18.10 -42.67 -1.85
CA ARG A 664 -17.59 -42.39 -0.50
C ARG A 664 -16.89 -41.03 -0.44
N VAL A 665 -15.97 -40.77 -1.37
CA VAL A 665 -15.19 -39.52 -1.43
C VAL A 665 -16.09 -38.33 -1.76
N ALA A 666 -16.96 -38.43 -2.76
CA ALA A 666 -17.87 -37.36 -3.17
C ALA A 666 -18.84 -36.98 -2.05
N LYS A 667 -19.44 -37.95 -1.36
CA LYS A 667 -20.31 -37.69 -0.21
C LYS A 667 -19.57 -37.00 0.92
N LYS A 668 -18.38 -37.51 1.27
CA LYS A 668 -17.54 -36.91 2.31
C LYS A 668 -17.19 -35.48 1.95
N TYR A 669 -16.72 -35.24 0.72
CA TYR A 669 -16.40 -33.92 0.18
C TYR A 669 -17.58 -32.96 0.28
N ILE A 670 -18.74 -33.31 -0.27
CA ILE A 670 -19.93 -32.46 -0.30
C ILE A 670 -20.37 -32.12 1.12
N ARG A 671 -20.55 -33.14 1.97
CA ARG A 671 -21.02 -32.94 3.35
C ARG A 671 -20.10 -32.01 4.11
N PHE A 672 -18.81 -32.33 4.08
CA PHE A 672 -17.80 -31.59 4.80
C PHE A 672 -17.68 -30.15 4.30
N CYS A 673 -17.56 -29.92 2.99
CA CYS A 673 -17.40 -28.56 2.46
C CYS A 673 -18.65 -27.68 2.69
N TRP A 674 -19.85 -28.27 2.76
CA TRP A 674 -21.06 -27.55 3.17
C TRP A 674 -21.03 -27.16 4.64
N GLU A 675 -20.69 -28.09 5.54
CA GLU A 675 -20.55 -27.83 6.98
C GLU A 675 -19.44 -26.79 7.24
N ALA A 676 -18.33 -26.90 6.50
CA ALA A 676 -17.22 -25.97 6.49
C ALA A 676 -17.62 -24.58 5.92
N SER A 677 -18.67 -24.48 5.12
CA SER A 677 -19.27 -23.20 4.70
C SER A 677 -20.25 -22.62 5.72
N GLY A 678 -20.50 -23.32 6.84
CA GLY A 678 -21.43 -22.94 7.89
C GLY A 678 -22.87 -23.36 7.64
N ARG A 679 -23.11 -24.29 6.71
CA ARG A 679 -24.43 -24.83 6.40
C ARG A 679 -24.58 -26.19 7.05
N GLU A 680 -25.63 -26.37 7.84
CA GLU A 680 -25.97 -27.66 8.47
C GLU A 680 -27.29 -28.16 7.90
N TYR A 681 -27.33 -29.45 7.57
CA TYR A 681 -28.51 -30.12 7.05
C TYR A 681 -28.81 -31.37 7.89
N SER A 682 -30.10 -31.73 7.98
CA SER A 682 -30.50 -33.00 8.56
C SER A 682 -30.14 -34.16 7.63
N GLU A 683 -30.03 -35.38 8.18
CA GLU A 683 -29.78 -36.60 7.39
C GLU A 683 -30.81 -36.81 6.27
N GLN A 684 -32.07 -36.43 6.49
CA GLN A 684 -33.12 -36.49 5.46
C GLN A 684 -32.82 -35.57 4.27
N ILE A 685 -32.33 -34.35 4.53
CA ILE A 685 -31.94 -33.42 3.48
C ILE A 685 -30.72 -33.95 2.73
N TRP A 686 -29.76 -34.55 3.44
CA TRP A 686 -28.60 -35.19 2.79
C TRP A 686 -29.01 -36.34 1.87
N GLN A 687 -29.90 -37.23 2.31
CA GLN A 687 -30.44 -38.30 1.46
C GLN A 687 -31.08 -37.75 0.18
N MET A 688 -31.88 -36.69 0.28
CA MET A 688 -32.46 -36.03 -0.90
C MET A 688 -31.39 -35.48 -1.86
N TYR A 689 -30.28 -34.92 -1.35
CA TYR A 689 -29.17 -34.48 -2.20
C TYR A 689 -28.46 -35.67 -2.85
N TRP A 690 -28.22 -36.76 -2.12
CA TRP A 690 -27.59 -37.97 -2.66
C TRP A 690 -28.39 -38.58 -3.80
N GLU A 691 -29.70 -38.70 -3.64
CA GLU A 691 -30.60 -39.17 -4.70
C GLU A 691 -30.59 -38.24 -5.90
N LYS A 692 -30.70 -36.92 -5.68
CA LYS A 692 -30.72 -35.93 -6.76
C LYS A 692 -29.41 -35.92 -7.57
N MET A 693 -28.28 -36.13 -6.89
CA MET A 693 -26.95 -36.15 -7.51
C MET A 693 -26.60 -37.52 -8.12
N GLY A 694 -27.31 -38.61 -7.77
CA GLY A 694 -26.96 -39.98 -8.20
C GLY A 694 -25.92 -40.68 -7.31
N LEU A 695 -25.59 -40.10 -6.15
CA LEU A 695 -24.62 -40.65 -5.20
C LEU A 695 -25.19 -41.78 -4.33
N ASN A 696 -26.46 -42.16 -4.51
CA ASN A 696 -27.09 -43.30 -3.82
C ASN A 696 -26.98 -44.64 -4.57
N ARG A 697 -26.31 -44.68 -5.72
CA ARG A 697 -26.22 -45.87 -6.59
C ARG A 697 -25.56 -47.10 -5.91
N TYR A 698 -24.75 -46.86 -4.88
CA TYR A 698 -23.95 -47.86 -4.17
C TYR A 698 -24.20 -47.89 -2.65
N ASP A 699 -25.34 -47.33 -2.20
CA ASP A 699 -25.76 -47.30 -0.79
C ASP A 699 -26.41 -48.60 -0.29
#